data_AF-A0AAE6TPL6-F1
#
_entry.id   AF-A0AAE6TPL6-F1
#
_cell.length_a   1.000
_cell.length_b   1.000
_cell.length_c   1.000
_cell.angle_alpha   90.00
_cell.angle_beta   90.00
_cell.angle_gamma   90.00
#
_symmetry.space_group_name_H-M   'P 1'
#
loop_
_entity.id
_entity.type
_entity.pdbx_description
1 polymer ?
#
loop_
_entity_poly.entity_id
_entity_poly.type
_entity_poly.pdbx_seq_one_letter_code
_entity_poly.pdbx_strand_id
1 'polypeptide(L)'
;MRLRHRHSPLRGIARPAALAAAALLVITAPGPAQAAPAQPPRGATEFHSSFESGEPQPDWTDTVETGPDGKPRTSGVSPETTPATPGMNTGTDTGPRDSPTAKAHAGFTGGHALRYAGTHTAAGRGYSYNKIFDVNLPVTAATSLSYKIFPEMAKSDPVYPATHTAVDLAFTDGTYLSELSAVDQHGAPLTPQGQAAAKTLYANQWNNREARIGAVAAGKTVDRILVGYDAPAAPRTAPAFRGWIDDLTLAPKAPDKPLAHYSDYAVTTRGTLSSGSFSRGNTFPATAVPNGFNFWTPVTNAGSADWLYEYARKNNADNLPTLQAFSASHEPSPWMGDRQTFQVMPSAAAGTPDASRTGRALPFHHDNETARPHYYGVTFDNGLKTEITPTDHAALMRFTFPGDRASLIFDNVNSKGGLSLDTERGIVTGFSDVKSGLSVGATRLFVYAAFDAPVTGGGRLEGGAGKDVTGYLRFKPGADRTVTMRIATSLISVEQAKANLTREIPDGASFAGVKDRAQSQWDDLLGRIEVEGANRDQLSTLYSNLYRLYLYPNSGFEQVGARSRYASPFSPQVGQDTPTRTGSKIVDGEVYVNNGFWDTYRTTWPAYSLLTPKRAGRMVDGFVQQYKDGGWISRWSSPGYADLMTGTSSDVAFADAYVKGVDFDAEAAYAAAVKNATVAPPHPGVGRKGMTTAPFLGYTSTDTREGMSWALEGYLNDFGIARMGKALYEKTKKPRYKEESAYFLSRAQNYVKLFDRRVGFFQGKDARGDWRLPPGSFDPRVWGHDYTETNAWTFAFTAPQDTRGLANLYGGRTALGKKLDAYFSTPETASKEFAGSYGQVIHEMTEARDTRMGMYGHSNQPSHHIAYVYDAAGQPWKTQEKVREAMSRLYLGSEIGQGYPGDEDNGEMSAWYVFSSLGFYPLVMGQGEYAVGSPLFTKATVHLENGRDLTVNAPRNNARNVYVQGLRVNGRPWNSTALPHQLLARGGTLDFAMGDRPSAWGTGAHAAPTSITKDSHVPAPPQDVTAPDGGPLVDNTSDTAAELTDAPVDLTRPTQVTSYTLTSADHATAPAGWTLEGSPDGKRWTRLDHRDAESFTWDRQTRVFGIARPGSYRHYRLVPDGPGTLAEIELLRTP
;
A
#
# COMPACT_ATOMS: atom_id res chain seq x y z
N MET A 1 18.76 44.36 -30.21
CA MET A 1 18.34 44.14 -31.62
C MET A 1 16.81 44.10 -31.64
N ARG A 2 16.10 45.24 -31.88
CA ARG A 2 15.53 45.71 -33.18
C ARG A 2 14.70 44.61 -33.87
N LEU A 3 13.41 44.72 -34.25
CA LEU A 3 12.41 45.79 -34.46
C LEU A 3 11.00 45.11 -34.46
N ARG A 4 9.96 45.56 -33.74
CA ARG A 4 8.93 46.61 -34.06
C ARG A 4 8.02 46.33 -35.27
N HIS A 5 6.69 46.37 -35.03
CA HIS A 5 5.70 47.35 -35.55
C HIS A 5 4.38 47.20 -34.74
N ARG A 6 3.85 48.20 -33.99
CA ARG A 6 3.18 49.49 -34.34
C ARG A 6 1.90 49.28 -35.18
N HIS A 7 0.75 49.94 -35.02
CA HIS A 7 0.25 51.11 -34.26
C HIS A 7 -1.30 51.14 -34.51
N SER A 8 -2.19 51.38 -33.52
CA SER A 8 -2.94 52.65 -33.25
C SER A 8 -4.04 53.05 -34.29
N PRO A 9 -4.91 54.08 -34.09
CA PRO A 9 -5.67 54.51 -32.89
C PRO A 9 -7.04 55.25 -33.16
N LEU A 10 -7.62 55.82 -32.09
CA LEU A 10 -8.19 57.20 -31.93
C LEU A 10 -9.70 57.55 -32.12
N ARG A 11 -10.10 58.46 -31.19
CA ARG A 11 -11.14 59.53 -31.18
C ARG A 11 -12.58 59.15 -30.75
N GLY A 12 -13.27 59.91 -29.90
CA GLY A 12 -12.96 61.16 -29.22
C GLY A 12 -14.20 61.84 -28.58
N ILE A 13 -13.93 62.89 -27.78
CA ILE A 13 -14.70 64.15 -27.58
C ILE A 13 -15.86 64.21 -26.54
N ALA A 14 -15.50 64.83 -25.39
CA ALA A 14 -16.05 66.03 -24.72
C ALA A 14 -17.50 66.15 -24.17
N ARG A 15 -17.56 66.30 -22.82
CA ARG A 15 -18.20 67.37 -21.96
C ARG A 15 -19.74 67.58 -21.98
N PRO A 16 -20.35 68.27 -20.97
CA PRO A 16 -20.14 68.25 -19.50
C PRO A 16 -21.46 68.39 -18.66
N ALA A 17 -21.28 68.40 -17.33
CA ALA A 17 -21.97 69.24 -16.32
C ALA A 17 -23.20 68.73 -15.53
N ALA A 18 -23.02 68.79 -14.19
CA ALA A 18 -23.88 69.40 -13.17
C ALA A 18 -24.61 68.48 -12.16
N LEU A 19 -24.08 68.54 -10.93
CA LEU A 19 -24.75 68.78 -9.64
C LEU A 19 -25.83 67.80 -9.14
N ALA A 20 -25.55 67.10 -8.04
CA ALA A 20 -25.92 67.55 -6.69
C ALA A 20 -25.55 66.48 -5.64
N ALA A 21 -24.81 66.90 -4.62
CA ALA A 21 -24.54 66.11 -3.43
C ALA A 21 -25.67 66.29 -2.41
N ALA A 22 -26.22 65.18 -1.93
CA ALA A 22 -27.00 65.13 -0.70
C ALA A 22 -26.50 63.96 0.14
N ALA A 23 -25.77 64.27 1.21
CA ALA A 23 -25.41 63.31 2.24
C ALA A 23 -26.63 63.08 3.14
N LEU A 24 -27.17 61.86 3.13
CA LEU A 24 -28.11 61.39 4.15
C LEU A 24 -27.36 60.43 5.07
N LEU A 25 -27.22 60.83 6.34
CA LEU A 25 -26.95 59.93 7.45
C LEU A 25 -28.06 58.88 7.51
N VAL A 26 -27.71 57.61 7.29
CA VAL A 26 -28.56 56.48 7.67
C VAL A 26 -28.06 55.98 9.01
N ILE A 27 -28.89 56.21 10.02
CA ILE A 27 -28.82 55.61 11.35
C ILE A 27 -29.04 54.11 11.16
N THR A 28 -28.04 53.29 11.46
CA THR A 28 -28.19 51.83 11.56
C THR A 28 -28.97 51.51 12.82
N ALA A 29 -30.20 51.01 12.66
CA ALA A 29 -30.93 50.37 13.73
C ALA A 29 -30.20 49.09 14.17
N PRO A 30 -30.17 48.74 15.46
CA PRO A 30 -29.69 47.42 15.88
C PRO A 30 -30.66 46.35 15.34
N GLY A 31 -30.14 45.40 14.58
CA GLY A 31 -30.87 44.21 14.19
C GLY A 31 -31.31 43.40 15.42
N PRO A 32 -32.36 42.58 15.33
CA PRO A 32 -32.83 41.78 16.45
C PRO A 32 -31.69 40.90 16.96
N ALA A 33 -31.46 40.96 18.27
CA ALA A 33 -30.55 40.06 18.97
C ALA A 33 -30.92 38.62 18.61
N GLN A 34 -29.99 37.93 17.95
CA GLN A 34 -30.08 36.50 17.73
C GLN A 34 -30.02 35.86 19.11
N ALA A 35 -31.10 35.18 19.51
CA ALA A 35 -31.18 34.53 20.80
C ALA A 35 -30.00 33.57 20.96
N ALA A 36 -29.32 33.61 22.11
CA ALA A 36 -28.30 32.64 22.44
C ALA A 36 -28.88 31.22 22.32
N PRO A 37 -28.17 30.26 21.71
CA PRO A 37 -28.63 28.88 21.66
C PRO A 37 -28.85 28.36 23.09
N ALA A 38 -29.95 27.61 23.26
CA ALA A 38 -30.36 27.13 24.57
C ALA A 38 -29.34 26.13 25.14
N GLN A 39 -28.91 26.35 26.40
CA GLN A 39 -28.20 25.34 27.17
C GLN A 39 -29.00 24.04 27.19
N PRO A 40 -28.33 22.86 27.21
CA PRO A 40 -29.04 21.59 27.37
C PRO A 40 -29.92 21.65 28.62
N PRO A 41 -31.21 21.29 28.53
CA PRO A 41 -32.12 21.39 29.66
C PRO A 41 -31.58 20.60 30.86
N ARG A 42 -31.77 21.11 32.07
CA ARG A 42 -31.41 20.37 33.31
C ARG A 42 -32.08 18.99 33.27
N GLY A 43 -31.27 17.93 33.23
CA GLY A 43 -31.72 16.54 33.07
C GLY A 43 -31.46 15.92 31.69
N ALA A 44 -30.80 16.63 30.76
CA ALA A 44 -30.27 16.05 29.54
C ALA A 44 -29.31 14.89 29.87
N THR A 45 -29.40 13.81 29.10
CA THR A 45 -28.53 12.63 29.23
C THR A 45 -27.44 12.58 28.17
N GLU A 46 -27.49 13.53 27.23
CA GLU A 46 -26.64 13.59 26.04
C GLU A 46 -26.24 15.04 25.74
N PHE A 47 -25.07 15.20 25.13
CA PHE A 47 -24.56 16.46 24.60
C PHE A 47 -23.84 16.20 23.28
N HIS A 48 -24.03 17.11 22.33
CA HIS A 48 -23.39 17.11 21.03
C HIS A 48 -23.09 18.55 20.60
N SER A 49 -21.92 18.78 20.01
CA SER A 49 -21.56 20.01 19.30
C SER A 49 -20.47 19.75 18.27
N SER A 50 -20.74 20.08 17.01
CA SER A 50 -19.77 20.31 15.93
C SER A 50 -19.57 21.81 15.69
N PHE A 51 -19.98 22.65 16.64
CA PHE A 51 -19.78 24.11 16.64
C PHE A 51 -20.50 24.83 15.49
N GLU A 52 -21.48 24.19 14.85
CA GLU A 52 -22.27 24.79 13.78
C GLU A 52 -23.34 25.74 14.30
N SER A 53 -23.83 26.59 13.40
CA SER A 53 -24.93 27.49 13.70
C SER A 53 -26.20 26.70 14.07
N GLY A 54 -26.70 26.90 15.29
CA GLY A 54 -27.87 26.19 15.83
C GLY A 54 -27.53 25.07 16.82
N GLU A 55 -26.25 24.71 16.95
CA GLU A 55 -25.75 23.80 17.98
C GLU A 55 -25.27 24.57 19.22
N PRO A 56 -25.02 23.90 20.37
CA PRO A 56 -24.36 24.54 21.51
C PRO A 56 -23.05 25.22 21.09
N GLN A 57 -22.91 26.50 21.40
CA GLN A 57 -21.70 27.28 21.14
C GLN A 57 -20.88 27.42 22.42
N PRO A 58 -19.54 27.55 22.34
CA PRO A 58 -18.71 27.67 23.53
C PRO A 58 -19.18 28.79 24.46
N ASP A 59 -19.50 28.46 25.71
CA ASP A 59 -19.90 29.43 26.74
C ASP A 59 -18.71 30.30 27.16
N TRP A 60 -17.50 29.77 26.97
CA TRP A 60 -16.25 30.43 27.32
C TRP A 60 -15.27 30.46 26.15
N THR A 61 -14.66 31.61 25.97
CA THR A 61 -13.54 31.84 25.04
C THR A 61 -12.32 32.28 25.83
N ASP A 62 -11.15 31.78 25.46
CA ASP A 62 -9.86 32.12 26.09
C ASP A 62 -9.86 32.08 27.63
N THR A 63 -10.68 31.21 28.23
CA THR A 63 -10.92 31.20 29.68
C THR A 63 -10.33 29.97 30.34
N VAL A 64 -9.32 30.18 31.19
CA VAL A 64 -8.68 29.11 31.98
C VAL A 64 -9.62 28.57 33.06
N GLU A 65 -9.59 27.26 33.28
CA GLU A 65 -10.27 26.55 34.38
C GLU A 65 -9.68 26.92 35.73
N THR A 66 -10.53 27.10 36.73
CA THR A 66 -10.09 27.30 38.13
C THR A 66 -10.26 25.99 38.87
N GLY A 67 -9.17 25.48 39.46
CA GLY A 67 -9.19 24.25 40.24
C GLY A 67 -9.99 24.35 41.53
N PRO A 68 -10.29 23.22 42.21
CA PRO A 68 -10.97 23.22 43.52
C PRO A 68 -10.21 24.00 44.61
N ASP A 69 -8.91 24.21 44.44
CA ASP A 69 -8.07 25.02 45.33
C ASP A 69 -8.14 26.54 45.05
N GLY A 70 -9.00 26.96 44.11
CA GLY A 70 -9.19 28.35 43.71
C GLY A 70 -8.10 28.89 42.78
N LYS A 71 -7.14 28.05 42.33
CA LYS A 71 -6.05 28.50 41.46
C LYS A 71 -6.35 28.22 39.98
N PRO A 72 -5.91 29.10 39.06
CA PRO A 72 -5.97 28.81 37.63
C PRO A 72 -5.19 27.55 37.27
N ARG A 73 -5.77 26.65 36.48
CA ARG A 73 -5.10 25.46 35.93
C ARG A 73 -4.27 25.82 34.69
N THR A 74 -3.32 26.73 34.88
CA THR A 74 -2.34 27.11 33.86
C THR A 74 -0.99 27.44 34.47
N SER A 75 0.09 27.12 33.77
CA SER A 75 1.46 27.50 34.11
C SER A 75 2.34 27.40 32.89
N GLY A 76 3.18 28.41 32.64
CA GLY A 76 4.20 28.35 31.58
C GLY A 76 3.65 28.30 30.16
N VAL A 77 2.40 28.74 29.96
CA VAL A 77 1.71 28.83 28.67
C VAL A 77 1.11 30.23 28.54
N SER A 78 1.30 30.84 27.37
CA SER A 78 0.74 32.15 27.01
C SER A 78 -0.11 32.05 25.73
N PRO A 79 -1.18 32.86 25.58
CA PRO A 79 -1.95 32.97 24.35
C PRO A 79 -1.08 33.39 23.16
N GLU A 80 -1.42 32.92 21.96
CA GLU A 80 -0.71 33.26 20.71
C GLU A 80 -0.86 34.76 20.36
N THR A 81 -2.03 35.33 20.64
CA THR A 81 -2.37 36.72 20.27
C THR A 81 -2.15 37.74 21.39
N THR A 82 -1.97 37.30 22.64
CA THR A 82 -1.80 38.19 23.79
C THR A 82 -0.84 37.59 24.82
N PRO A 83 0.48 37.64 24.57
CA PRO A 83 1.48 36.86 25.33
C PRO A 83 1.60 37.21 26.82
N ALA A 84 1.01 38.32 27.26
CA ALA A 84 1.10 38.84 28.63
C ALA A 84 0.11 38.21 29.62
N THR A 85 -0.88 37.45 29.15
CA THR A 85 -1.89 36.78 29.99
C THR A 85 -1.53 35.30 30.17
N PRO A 86 -1.70 34.68 31.36
CA PRO A 86 -1.55 33.23 31.50
C PRO A 86 -2.70 32.48 30.81
N GLY A 87 -2.39 31.40 30.09
CA GLY A 87 -3.39 30.54 29.46
C GLY A 87 -3.13 30.26 27.98
N MET A 88 -4.11 29.66 27.31
CA MET A 88 -4.13 29.46 25.86
C MET A 88 -5.38 30.11 25.26
N ASN A 89 -5.39 30.31 23.94
CA ASN A 89 -6.58 30.72 23.21
C ASN A 89 -7.49 29.52 22.92
N THR A 90 -8.80 29.70 23.08
CA THR A 90 -9.83 28.74 22.67
C THR A 90 -11.07 29.48 22.15
N GLY A 91 -11.59 29.05 20.99
CA GLY A 91 -12.83 29.60 20.42
C GLY A 91 -13.18 28.97 19.08
N THR A 92 -14.41 29.19 18.63
CA THR A 92 -14.89 28.70 17.33
C THR A 92 -14.10 29.36 16.19
N ASP A 93 -13.68 28.55 15.23
CA ASP A 93 -12.92 28.93 14.04
C ASP A 93 -13.46 28.15 12.83
N THR A 94 -13.03 28.51 11.62
CA THR A 94 -13.41 27.76 10.41
C THR A 94 -12.53 26.53 10.17
N GLY A 95 -11.85 25.98 11.18
CA GLY A 95 -11.00 24.79 11.03
C GLY A 95 -9.60 25.04 10.43
N PRO A 96 -8.82 23.97 10.20
CA PRO A 96 -7.43 24.05 9.74
C PRO A 96 -7.29 24.76 8.39
N ARG A 97 -6.28 25.64 8.29
CA ARG A 97 -5.97 26.39 7.06
C ARG A 97 -5.44 25.51 5.93
N ASP A 98 -4.81 24.40 6.28
CA ASP A 98 -4.29 23.43 5.33
C ASP A 98 -4.40 22.03 5.92
N SER A 99 -4.71 21.08 5.06
CA SER A 99 -4.72 19.65 5.36
C SER A 99 -4.43 18.90 4.06
N PRO A 100 -3.49 17.94 4.07
CA PRO A 100 -3.22 17.17 2.88
C PRO A 100 -4.37 16.23 2.51
N THR A 101 -5.33 15.94 3.40
CA THR A 101 -6.36 14.89 3.18
C THR A 101 -7.79 15.33 3.50
N ALA A 102 -7.97 16.52 4.08
CA ALA A 102 -9.28 17.09 4.44
C ALA A 102 -9.48 18.47 3.80
N LYS A 103 -10.71 18.95 3.79
CA LYS A 103 -11.05 20.27 3.25
C LYS A 103 -10.39 21.36 4.11
N ALA A 104 -9.71 22.30 3.47
CA ALA A 104 -9.18 23.47 4.16
C ALA A 104 -10.30 24.42 4.55
N HIS A 105 -10.13 25.11 5.68
CA HIS A 105 -11.12 26.03 6.25
C HIS A 105 -12.48 25.36 6.45
N ALA A 106 -12.48 24.14 6.99
CA ALA A 106 -13.67 23.47 7.47
C ALA A 106 -13.37 22.62 8.72
N GLY A 107 -14.42 22.31 9.50
CA GLY A 107 -14.38 21.26 10.51
C GLY A 107 -14.21 19.86 9.90
N PHE A 108 -14.43 18.83 10.69
CA PHE A 108 -14.47 17.45 10.20
C PHE A 108 -15.76 17.18 9.41
N THR A 109 -16.94 17.45 9.98
CA THR A 109 -18.24 17.28 9.28
C THR A 109 -18.85 18.58 8.78
N GLY A 110 -18.49 19.73 9.37
CA GLY A 110 -19.12 21.03 9.10
C GLY A 110 -18.13 22.11 8.67
N GLY A 111 -18.56 23.36 8.68
CA GLY A 111 -17.75 24.54 8.36
C GLY A 111 -16.98 25.13 9.54
N HIS A 112 -17.26 24.70 10.76
CA HIS A 112 -16.69 25.23 12.00
C HIS A 112 -16.03 24.13 12.83
N ALA A 113 -15.12 24.54 13.72
CA ALA A 113 -14.51 23.69 14.73
C ALA A 113 -14.01 24.55 15.88
N LEU A 114 -13.78 23.95 17.05
CA LEU A 114 -13.15 24.63 18.17
C LEU A 114 -11.63 24.67 17.98
N ARG A 115 -11.06 25.85 17.83
CA ARG A 115 -9.61 26.05 17.79
C ARG A 115 -9.03 26.13 19.20
N TYR A 116 -7.88 25.51 19.40
CA TYR A 116 -7.00 25.73 20.55
C TYR A 116 -5.62 26.22 20.07
N ALA A 117 -5.01 27.19 20.74
CA ALA A 117 -3.68 27.70 20.37
C ALA A 117 -2.94 28.37 21.53
N GLY A 118 -1.62 28.27 21.56
CA GLY A 118 -0.80 28.94 22.58
C GLY A 118 0.69 28.79 22.33
N THR A 119 1.50 29.34 23.23
CA THR A 119 2.96 29.22 23.26
C THR A 119 3.40 28.68 24.61
N HIS A 120 4.15 27.57 24.61
CA HIS A 120 4.81 27.03 25.80
C HIS A 120 6.07 27.85 26.10
N THR A 121 5.98 28.72 27.10
CA THR A 121 7.03 29.69 27.46
C THR A 121 7.96 29.21 28.57
N ALA A 122 7.52 28.27 29.42
CA ALA A 122 8.36 27.71 30.48
C ALA A 122 9.42 26.74 29.94
N ALA A 123 10.63 26.80 30.51
CA ALA A 123 11.69 25.84 30.18
C ALA A 123 11.35 24.39 30.62
N GLY A 124 10.53 24.23 31.65
CA GLY A 124 10.03 22.94 32.15
C GLY A 124 8.59 22.66 31.74
N ARG A 125 7.84 21.94 32.58
CA ARG A 125 6.43 21.62 32.33
C ARG A 125 5.61 22.89 32.10
N GLY A 126 4.80 22.89 31.05
CA GLY A 126 3.83 23.94 30.74
C GLY A 126 2.47 23.30 30.49
N TYR A 127 1.43 23.88 31.06
CA TYR A 127 0.07 23.38 30.89
C TYR A 127 -0.96 24.52 30.91
N SER A 128 -2.10 24.30 30.26
CA SER A 128 -3.28 25.16 30.33
C SER A 128 -4.53 24.34 30.05
N TYR A 129 -5.53 24.45 30.93
CA TYR A 129 -6.84 23.84 30.74
C TYR A 129 -7.87 24.95 30.59
N ASN A 130 -8.53 25.02 29.45
CA ASN A 130 -9.55 26.03 29.17
C ASN A 130 -10.94 25.41 29.25
N LYS A 131 -11.89 26.17 29.79
CA LYS A 131 -13.31 25.81 29.78
C LYS A 131 -13.91 26.08 28.41
N ILE A 132 -14.77 25.18 27.95
CA ILE A 132 -15.48 25.31 26.67
C ILE A 132 -16.99 25.40 26.89
N PHE A 133 -17.58 24.43 27.62
CA PHE A 133 -19.03 24.35 27.83
C PHE A 133 -19.38 24.14 29.30
N ASP A 134 -20.41 24.84 29.76
CA ASP A 134 -21.09 24.59 31.04
C ASP A 134 -22.18 23.55 30.81
N VAL A 135 -22.12 22.44 31.53
CA VAL A 135 -23.04 21.32 31.34
C VAL A 135 -23.48 20.75 32.68
N ASN A 136 -24.54 19.96 32.68
CA ASN A 136 -24.99 19.26 33.87
C ASN A 136 -25.46 17.86 33.48
N LEU A 137 -24.49 17.02 33.10
CA LEU A 137 -24.75 15.72 32.47
C LEU A 137 -24.38 14.57 33.42
N PRO A 138 -25.33 13.74 33.85
CA PRO A 138 -25.03 12.57 34.66
C PRO A 138 -24.24 11.54 33.83
N VAL A 139 -23.18 11.00 34.41
CA VAL A 139 -22.41 9.91 33.80
C VAL A 139 -23.00 8.57 34.24
N THR A 140 -23.44 7.78 33.27
CA THR A 140 -23.89 6.41 33.47
C THR A 140 -22.78 5.43 33.11
N ALA A 141 -22.95 4.15 33.44
CA ALA A 141 -22.03 3.09 33.01
C ALA A 141 -21.89 2.98 31.47
N ALA A 142 -22.88 3.46 30.71
CA ALA A 142 -22.88 3.44 29.25
C ALA A 142 -22.35 4.73 28.61
N THR A 143 -22.09 5.79 29.40
CA THR A 143 -21.68 7.08 28.84
C THR A 143 -20.31 6.99 28.20
N SER A 144 -20.22 7.50 26.97
CA SER A 144 -19.00 7.60 26.17
C SER A 144 -18.74 9.07 25.83
N LEU A 145 -17.47 9.45 25.83
CA LEU A 145 -16.95 10.67 25.23
C LEU A 145 -16.41 10.34 23.84
N SER A 146 -16.75 11.14 22.83
CA SER A 146 -16.08 11.08 21.53
C SER A 146 -15.84 12.47 20.95
N TYR A 147 -14.76 12.63 20.19
CA TYR A 147 -14.44 13.87 19.48
C TYR A 147 -13.43 13.61 18.36
N LYS A 148 -13.37 14.52 17.38
CA LYS A 148 -12.32 14.61 16.38
C LYS A 148 -11.29 15.65 16.82
N ILE A 149 -10.01 15.40 16.55
CA ILE A 149 -8.93 16.34 16.88
C ILE A 149 -7.91 16.44 15.75
N PHE A 150 -7.53 17.67 15.41
CA PHE A 150 -6.52 18.02 14.41
C PHE A 150 -5.36 18.77 15.07
N PRO A 151 -4.24 18.11 15.38
CA PRO A 151 -3.05 18.77 15.88
C PRO A 151 -2.23 19.33 14.71
N GLU A 152 -1.98 20.64 14.69
CA GLU A 152 -1.23 21.26 13.60
C GLU A 152 0.28 21.25 13.83
N MET A 153 1.01 21.10 12.73
CA MET A 153 2.46 21.16 12.67
C MET A 153 2.91 22.03 11.50
N ALA A 154 3.30 23.26 11.80
CA ALA A 154 3.66 24.30 10.81
C ALA A 154 5.06 24.15 10.19
N LYS A 155 5.93 23.33 10.80
CA LYS A 155 7.31 23.04 10.34
C LYS A 155 7.59 21.56 10.56
N SER A 156 8.54 20.98 9.82
CA SER A 156 9.07 19.65 10.11
C SER A 156 9.91 19.66 11.40
N ASP A 157 9.26 19.81 12.55
CA ASP A 157 9.88 19.73 13.87
C ASP A 157 9.52 18.39 14.53
N PRO A 158 10.49 17.53 14.87
CA PRO A 158 10.24 16.18 15.38
C PRO A 158 9.63 16.11 16.80
N VAL A 159 9.23 17.24 17.40
CA VAL A 159 8.71 17.32 18.79
C VAL A 159 7.19 17.35 18.93
N TYR A 160 6.43 17.55 17.85
CA TYR A 160 4.96 17.42 17.79
C TYR A 160 4.17 18.11 18.93
N PRO A 161 4.38 19.41 19.20
CA PRO A 161 3.86 20.06 20.40
C PRO A 161 2.32 20.05 20.48
N ALA A 162 1.63 20.23 19.35
CA ALA A 162 0.17 20.23 19.28
C ALA A 162 -0.49 18.88 19.62
N THR A 163 0.28 17.78 19.71
CA THR A 163 -0.23 16.47 20.13
C THR A 163 -0.36 16.32 21.65
N HIS A 164 0.20 17.26 22.42
CA HIS A 164 0.03 17.34 23.87
C HIS A 164 -1.30 17.98 24.24
N THR A 165 -2.40 17.48 23.65
CA THR A 165 -3.76 18.01 23.83
C THR A 165 -4.77 16.89 24.00
N ALA A 166 -5.75 17.09 24.87
CA ALA A 166 -6.92 16.21 25.02
C ALA A 166 -8.15 17.00 25.50
N VAL A 167 -9.34 16.44 25.26
CA VAL A 167 -10.57 16.88 25.96
C VAL A 167 -10.54 16.31 27.38
N ASP A 168 -10.85 17.14 28.37
CA ASP A 168 -10.98 16.75 29.77
C ASP A 168 -12.36 17.17 30.29
N LEU A 169 -12.82 16.55 31.38
CA LEU A 169 -14.12 16.84 31.97
C LEU A 169 -13.94 17.21 33.44
N ALA A 170 -14.54 18.32 33.87
CA ALA A 170 -14.65 18.67 35.28
C ALA A 170 -15.96 18.10 35.84
N PHE A 171 -15.88 17.47 37.02
CA PHE A 171 -17.05 16.93 37.71
C PHE A 171 -17.48 17.82 38.86
N THR A 172 -18.77 17.76 39.22
CA THR A 172 -19.36 18.56 40.31
C THR A 172 -18.76 18.29 41.70
N ASP A 173 -18.03 17.17 41.86
CA ASP A 173 -17.31 16.82 43.09
C ASP A 173 -15.87 17.39 43.14
N GLY A 174 -15.47 18.17 42.13
CA GLY A 174 -14.16 18.79 42.04
C GLY A 174 -13.07 17.93 41.41
N THR A 175 -13.37 16.69 40.98
CA THR A 175 -12.42 15.83 40.27
C THR A 175 -12.42 16.08 38.76
N TYR A 176 -11.38 15.60 38.07
CA TYR A 176 -11.28 15.67 36.61
C TYR A 176 -11.15 14.30 35.95
N LEU A 177 -11.62 14.13 34.71
CA LEU A 177 -11.52 12.86 33.99
C LEU A 177 -10.06 12.41 33.83
N SER A 178 -9.15 13.36 33.62
CA SER A 178 -7.70 13.14 33.57
C SER A 178 -7.10 12.53 34.85
N GLU A 179 -7.81 12.56 35.98
CA GLU A 179 -7.39 11.98 37.27
C GLU A 179 -7.98 10.57 37.49
N LEU A 180 -8.96 10.16 36.67
CA LEU A 180 -9.71 8.91 36.84
C LEU A 180 -9.15 7.74 36.02
N SER A 181 -7.95 7.89 35.44
CA SER A 181 -7.30 6.86 34.62
C SER A 181 -8.14 6.40 33.41
N ALA A 182 -8.94 7.30 32.83
CA ALA A 182 -9.66 7.04 31.59
C ALA A 182 -8.67 6.75 30.44
N VAL A 183 -9.03 5.84 29.56
CA VAL A 183 -8.28 5.52 28.33
C VAL A 183 -9.19 5.63 27.12
N ASP A 184 -8.60 5.98 25.98
CA ASP A 184 -9.28 5.97 24.69
C ASP A 184 -9.43 4.53 24.13
N GLN A 185 -10.05 4.41 22.96
CA GLN A 185 -10.33 3.14 22.30
C GLN A 185 -9.07 2.36 21.89
N HIS A 186 -7.92 3.03 21.87
CA HIS A 186 -6.62 2.44 21.58
C HIS A 186 -5.81 2.13 22.86
N GLY A 187 -6.39 2.39 24.04
CA GLY A 187 -5.77 2.16 25.34
C GLY A 187 -4.81 3.26 25.79
N ALA A 188 -4.75 4.40 25.09
CA ALA A 188 -3.93 5.53 25.50
C ALA A 188 -4.63 6.31 26.62
N PRO A 189 -3.91 6.76 27.67
CA PRO A 189 -4.50 7.59 28.71
C PRO A 189 -5.13 8.86 28.11
N LEU A 190 -6.33 9.20 28.56
CA LEU A 190 -7.07 10.38 28.09
C LEU A 190 -6.60 11.64 28.84
N THR A 191 -5.30 11.90 28.75
CA THR A 191 -4.65 13.11 29.25
C THR A 191 -3.79 13.69 28.13
N PRO A 192 -3.49 15.01 28.13
CA PRO A 192 -2.69 15.60 27.07
C PRO A 192 -1.30 14.93 26.90
N GLN A 193 -0.62 14.63 28.02
CA GLN A 193 0.65 13.90 28.01
C GLN A 193 0.49 12.45 27.56
N GLY A 194 -0.60 11.77 27.96
CA GLY A 194 -0.89 10.39 27.58
C GLY A 194 -1.10 10.24 26.07
N GLN A 195 -1.87 11.15 25.47
CA GLN A 195 -2.13 11.18 24.03
C GLN A 195 -0.86 11.45 23.22
N ALA A 196 -0.02 12.40 23.64
CA ALA A 196 1.27 12.66 23.00
C ALA A 196 2.23 11.46 23.10
N ALA A 197 2.29 10.80 24.26
CA ALA A 197 3.15 9.65 24.51
C ALA A 197 2.74 8.42 23.71
N ALA A 198 1.44 8.23 23.46
CA ALA A 198 0.93 7.12 22.65
C ALA A 198 1.29 7.24 21.16
N LYS A 199 1.58 8.47 20.69
CA LYS A 199 1.86 8.78 19.28
C LYS A 199 0.77 8.30 18.30
N THR A 200 -0.48 8.24 18.76
CA THR A 200 -1.65 7.85 17.97
C THR A 200 -2.31 9.05 17.27
N LEU A 201 -1.84 10.26 17.53
CA LEU A 201 -2.28 11.49 16.88
C LEU A 201 -1.35 11.81 15.70
N TYR A 202 -1.87 11.68 14.48
CA TYR A 202 -1.20 12.15 13.27
C TYR A 202 -1.33 13.66 13.17
N ALA A 203 -0.21 14.34 12.96
CA ALA A 203 -0.18 15.79 12.77
C ALA A 203 -0.73 16.18 11.40
N ASN A 204 -1.33 17.37 11.33
CA ASN A 204 -1.97 17.92 10.13
C ASN A 204 -3.07 16.99 9.56
N GLN A 205 -3.69 16.18 10.41
CA GLN A 205 -4.71 15.20 10.06
C GLN A 205 -5.81 15.24 11.12
N TRP A 206 -7.06 14.97 10.74
CA TRP A 206 -8.11 14.70 11.72
C TRP A 206 -7.90 13.32 12.35
N ASN A 207 -8.15 13.19 13.65
CA ASN A 207 -8.00 11.94 14.40
C ASN A 207 -9.27 11.69 15.22
N ASN A 208 -9.74 10.45 15.27
CA ASN A 208 -10.91 10.07 16.08
C ASN A 208 -10.51 9.64 17.49
N ARG A 209 -11.19 10.15 18.52
CA ARG A 209 -11.03 9.71 19.91
C ARG A 209 -12.35 9.33 20.51
N GLU A 210 -12.37 8.18 21.16
CA GLU A 210 -13.52 7.65 21.88
C GLU A 210 -13.08 7.05 23.20
N ALA A 211 -13.81 7.33 24.28
CA ALA A 211 -13.56 6.78 25.60
C ALA A 211 -14.87 6.41 26.29
N ARG A 212 -15.00 5.15 26.73
CA ARG A 212 -16.11 4.69 27.58
C ARG A 212 -15.92 5.20 29.02
N ILE A 213 -16.12 6.50 29.23
CA ILE A 213 -15.86 7.17 30.50
C ILE A 213 -16.71 6.64 31.66
N GLY A 214 -17.87 6.03 31.37
CA GLY A 214 -18.69 5.35 32.37
C GLY A 214 -17.94 4.29 33.18
N ALA A 215 -16.89 3.68 32.63
CA ALA A 215 -16.07 2.69 33.32
C ALA A 215 -15.30 3.25 34.53
N VAL A 216 -15.03 4.55 34.56
CA VAL A 216 -14.24 5.22 35.62
C VAL A 216 -15.00 6.35 36.31
N ALA A 217 -16.09 6.85 35.71
CA ALA A 217 -16.80 8.04 36.17
C ALA A 217 -18.31 7.83 36.38
N ALA A 218 -18.85 6.60 36.29
CA ALA A 218 -20.27 6.36 36.55
C ALA A 218 -20.71 6.88 37.93
N GLY A 219 -21.85 7.57 37.97
CA GLY A 219 -22.40 8.21 39.18
C GLY A 219 -21.90 9.64 39.42
N LYS A 220 -20.88 10.10 38.68
CA LYS A 220 -20.48 11.52 38.68
C LYS A 220 -21.38 12.33 37.74
N THR A 221 -21.33 13.65 37.87
CA THR A 221 -22.00 14.58 36.97
C THR A 221 -20.96 15.49 36.34
N VAL A 222 -20.91 15.53 35.00
CA VAL A 222 -20.07 16.47 34.27
C VAL A 222 -20.65 17.87 34.47
N ASP A 223 -19.79 18.76 34.97
CA ASP A 223 -20.07 20.16 35.26
C ASP A 223 -19.54 21.04 34.11
N ARG A 224 -18.34 20.71 33.59
CA ARG A 224 -17.74 21.44 32.47
C ARG A 224 -16.99 20.52 31.52
N ILE A 225 -17.02 20.87 30.24
CA ILE A 225 -16.15 20.29 29.22
C ILE A 225 -14.96 21.23 29.00
N LEU A 226 -13.76 20.67 29.06
CA LEU A 226 -12.48 21.38 28.97
C LEU A 226 -11.66 20.90 27.77
N VAL A 227 -10.74 21.76 27.31
CA VAL A 227 -9.61 21.35 26.45
C VAL A 227 -8.33 21.63 27.22
N GLY A 228 -7.45 20.65 27.29
CA GLY A 228 -6.19 20.74 28.01
C GLY A 228 -4.99 20.63 27.08
N TYR A 229 -4.00 21.51 27.28
CA TYR A 229 -2.62 21.34 26.84
C TYR A 229 -1.74 21.03 28.07
N ASP A 230 -0.88 20.03 27.98
CA ASP A 230 0.10 19.72 29.04
C ASP A 230 1.31 19.00 28.48
N ALA A 231 2.46 19.67 28.48
CA ALA A 231 3.71 19.14 27.96
C ALA A 231 4.81 19.20 29.03
N PRO A 232 5.68 18.19 29.12
CA PRO A 232 6.73 18.12 30.15
C PRO A 232 7.85 19.15 29.94
N ALA A 233 8.05 19.65 28.72
CA ALA A 233 9.07 20.65 28.40
C ALA A 233 8.70 21.43 27.12
N ALA A 234 9.10 22.70 27.05
CA ALA A 234 8.92 23.50 25.84
C ALA A 234 9.83 23.01 24.71
N PRO A 235 9.32 22.92 23.46
CA PRO A 235 10.16 22.76 22.29
C PRO A 235 11.14 23.94 22.14
N ARG A 236 12.42 23.65 21.94
CA ARG A 236 13.46 24.69 21.77
C ARG A 236 13.29 25.52 20.49
N THR A 237 12.71 24.92 19.46
CA THR A 237 12.66 25.44 18.09
C THR A 237 11.27 25.88 17.63
N ALA A 238 10.22 25.46 18.35
CA ALA A 238 8.82 25.73 18.01
C ALA A 238 7.91 25.70 19.25
N PRO A 239 7.98 26.71 20.15
CA PRO A 239 7.21 26.71 21.39
C PRO A 239 5.70 26.90 21.16
N ALA A 240 5.28 27.32 19.97
CA ALA A 240 3.88 27.46 19.62
C ALA A 240 3.21 26.10 19.35
N PHE A 241 1.98 25.94 19.83
CA PHE A 241 1.11 24.81 19.52
C PHE A 241 -0.26 25.33 19.10
N ARG A 242 -0.94 24.60 18.22
CA ARG A 242 -2.31 24.90 17.79
C ARG A 242 -2.98 23.69 17.17
N GLY A 243 -4.29 23.67 17.18
CA GLY A 243 -5.10 22.63 16.55
C GLY A 243 -6.59 22.90 16.69
N TRP A 244 -7.39 21.92 16.28
CA TRP A 244 -8.85 22.00 16.29
C TRP A 244 -9.48 20.75 16.88
N ILE A 245 -10.68 20.91 17.45
CA ILE A 245 -11.55 19.84 17.93
C ILE A 245 -12.91 20.00 17.28
N ASP A 246 -13.51 18.87 16.88
CA ASP A 246 -14.84 18.84 16.27
C ASP A 246 -15.65 17.61 16.73
N ASP A 247 -16.95 17.59 16.45
CA ASP A 247 -17.91 16.51 16.76
C ASP A 247 -17.86 16.02 18.21
N LEU A 248 -17.82 16.95 19.16
CA LEU A 248 -17.74 16.63 20.57
C LEU A 248 -19.08 16.05 21.04
N THR A 249 -19.04 14.80 21.52
CA THR A 249 -20.22 14.08 22.00
C THR A 249 -19.99 13.50 23.38
N LEU A 250 -20.98 13.65 24.26
CA LEU A 250 -21.12 12.90 25.52
C LEU A 250 -22.49 12.25 25.51
N ALA A 251 -22.56 10.94 25.27
CA ALA A 251 -23.82 10.22 25.16
C ALA A 251 -23.69 8.76 25.60
N PRO A 252 -24.78 8.09 26.02
CA PRO A 252 -24.80 6.65 26.17
C PRO A 252 -24.42 5.95 24.86
N LYS A 253 -23.36 5.13 24.87
CA LYS A 253 -22.99 4.27 23.75
C LYS A 253 -23.20 2.82 24.16
N ALA A 254 -24.08 2.13 23.44
CA ALA A 254 -24.31 0.72 23.68
C ALA A 254 -22.99 -0.09 23.57
N PRO A 255 -22.83 -1.18 24.33
CA PRO A 255 -21.74 -2.11 24.12
C PRO A 255 -21.74 -2.63 22.68
N ASP A 256 -20.55 -2.74 22.09
CA ASP A 256 -20.40 -3.32 20.76
C ASP A 256 -20.86 -4.77 20.78
N LYS A 257 -21.78 -5.11 19.88
CA LYS A 257 -22.20 -6.50 19.66
C LYS A 257 -21.35 -7.12 18.56
N PRO A 258 -20.99 -8.41 18.66
CA PRO A 258 -20.44 -9.15 17.53
C PRO A 258 -21.34 -8.99 16.30
N LEU A 259 -20.75 -8.82 15.12
CA LEU A 259 -21.51 -8.80 13.87
C LEU A 259 -21.75 -10.25 13.43
N ALA A 260 -22.81 -10.44 12.64
CA ALA A 260 -23.22 -11.76 12.19
C ALA A 260 -22.21 -12.40 11.23
N HIS A 261 -21.55 -11.57 10.40
CA HIS A 261 -20.62 -12.01 9.36
C HIS A 261 -19.26 -11.33 9.51
N TYR A 262 -18.18 -12.04 9.17
CA TYR A 262 -16.82 -11.48 9.19
C TYR A 262 -16.67 -10.34 8.19
N SER A 263 -17.30 -10.46 7.03
CA SER A 263 -17.34 -9.41 6.00
C SER A 263 -18.05 -8.12 6.43
N ASP A 264 -18.86 -8.14 7.49
CA ASP A 264 -19.49 -6.93 8.03
C ASP A 264 -18.51 -6.05 8.82
N TYR A 265 -17.40 -6.63 9.29
CA TYR A 265 -16.30 -5.90 9.92
C TYR A 265 -15.38 -5.21 8.90
N ALA A 266 -15.31 -5.73 7.67
CA ALA A 266 -14.48 -5.14 6.63
C ALA A 266 -15.10 -3.83 6.12
N VAL A 267 -14.35 -2.74 6.18
CA VAL A 267 -14.80 -1.40 5.76
C VAL A 267 -14.01 -0.96 4.53
N THR A 268 -14.69 -0.69 3.42
CA THR A 268 -14.02 -0.41 2.14
C THR A 268 -13.57 1.06 1.99
N THR A 269 -14.05 1.97 2.85
CA THR A 269 -13.52 3.33 2.98
C THR A 269 -12.22 3.41 3.78
N ARG A 270 -11.76 2.30 4.39
CA ARG A 270 -10.47 2.29 5.09
C ARG A 270 -9.33 2.55 4.11
N GLY A 271 -8.66 3.68 4.28
CA GLY A 271 -7.54 4.18 3.49
C GLY A 271 -7.89 5.30 2.49
N THR A 272 -9.14 5.78 2.48
CA THR A 272 -9.62 6.80 1.52
C THR A 272 -9.45 8.25 1.98
N LEU A 273 -9.12 8.49 3.26
CA LEU A 273 -8.73 9.82 3.75
C LEU A 273 -7.26 10.10 3.40
N SER A 274 -7.00 10.09 2.10
CA SER A 274 -5.68 10.17 1.47
C SER A 274 -5.70 11.20 0.34
N SER A 275 -4.52 11.60 -0.11
CA SER A 275 -4.33 12.35 -1.36
C SER A 275 -2.93 12.10 -1.92
N GLY A 276 -2.66 12.64 -3.11
CA GLY A 276 -1.32 12.57 -3.71
C GLY A 276 -0.20 13.27 -2.92
N SER A 277 -0.49 14.01 -1.84
CA SER A 277 0.54 14.60 -0.98
C SER A 277 0.71 13.90 0.38
N PHE A 278 -0.22 13.03 0.77
CA PHE A 278 -0.15 12.25 2.01
C PHE A 278 -1.11 11.07 1.95
N SER A 279 -0.58 9.88 2.15
CA SER A 279 -1.35 8.64 2.15
C SER A 279 -1.74 8.18 3.55
N ARG A 280 -2.99 7.74 3.65
CA ARG A 280 -3.49 6.89 4.74
C ARG A 280 -3.90 5.51 4.22
N GLY A 281 -3.44 5.14 3.03
CA GLY A 281 -3.72 3.91 2.31
C GLY A 281 -3.82 4.10 0.80
N ASN A 282 -4.14 5.31 0.33
CA ASN A 282 -4.44 5.63 -1.08
C ASN A 282 -5.39 4.62 -1.74
N THR A 283 -6.40 4.21 -0.98
CA THR A 283 -7.39 3.24 -1.44
C THR A 283 -8.66 3.93 -1.93
N PHE A 284 -9.57 3.17 -2.53
CA PHE A 284 -10.96 3.55 -2.80
C PHE A 284 -11.96 2.48 -2.34
N PRO A 285 -13.26 2.80 -2.18
CA PRO A 285 -14.30 1.86 -1.75
C PRO A 285 -14.72 0.86 -2.84
N ALA A 286 -13.86 -0.11 -3.14
CA ALA A 286 -14.21 -1.19 -4.05
C ALA A 286 -15.27 -2.12 -3.43
N THR A 287 -16.38 -2.31 -4.13
CA THR A 287 -17.36 -3.39 -3.87
C THR A 287 -17.17 -4.44 -4.95
N ALA A 288 -16.73 -5.63 -4.56
CA ALA A 288 -16.24 -6.65 -5.46
C ALA A 288 -16.38 -8.05 -4.85
N VAL A 289 -16.16 -9.09 -5.67
CA VAL A 289 -15.86 -10.44 -5.18
C VAL A 289 -14.34 -10.64 -5.08
N PRO A 290 -13.85 -11.63 -4.32
CA PRO A 290 -12.41 -11.84 -4.12
C PRO A 290 -11.65 -12.09 -5.44
N ASN A 291 -10.62 -11.29 -5.70
CA ASN A 291 -9.85 -11.24 -6.95
C ASN A 291 -10.71 -11.00 -8.20
N GLY A 292 -11.85 -10.33 -8.05
CA GLY A 292 -12.86 -10.20 -9.09
C GLY A 292 -12.40 -9.38 -10.31
N PHE A 293 -13.05 -9.59 -11.44
CA PHE A 293 -12.72 -8.96 -12.72
C PHE A 293 -13.01 -7.46 -12.69
N ASN A 294 -14.20 -7.06 -12.21
CA ASN A 294 -14.55 -5.65 -12.02
C ASN A 294 -14.57 -5.27 -10.53
N PHE A 295 -14.18 -4.03 -10.26
CA PHE A 295 -14.59 -3.33 -9.05
C PHE A 295 -15.74 -2.38 -9.36
N TRP A 296 -16.71 -2.31 -8.45
CA TRP A 296 -17.78 -1.31 -8.48
C TRP A 296 -17.57 -0.34 -7.33
N THR A 297 -17.47 0.95 -7.63
CA THR A 297 -17.08 1.96 -6.64
C THR A 297 -17.92 3.24 -6.76
N PRO A 298 -18.27 3.90 -5.64
CA PRO A 298 -18.63 5.31 -5.66
C PRO A 298 -17.44 6.16 -6.14
N VAL A 299 -17.73 7.30 -6.78
CA VAL A 299 -16.73 8.19 -7.35
C VAL A 299 -17.04 9.64 -6.97
N THR A 300 -16.12 10.30 -6.27
CA THR A 300 -16.24 11.73 -5.91
C THR A 300 -15.66 12.64 -7.00
N ASN A 301 -14.76 12.11 -7.84
CA ASN A 301 -14.21 12.82 -9.00
C ASN A 301 -14.37 11.97 -10.28
N ALA A 302 -15.51 12.12 -10.94
CA ALA A 302 -15.86 11.37 -12.16
C ALA A 302 -14.96 11.69 -13.37
N GLY A 303 -14.03 12.62 -13.23
CA GLY A 303 -13.04 12.97 -14.25
C GLY A 303 -11.63 12.52 -14.00
N SER A 304 -11.37 11.93 -12.86
CA SER A 304 -10.05 11.40 -12.54
C SER A 304 -9.92 9.97 -13.04
N ALA A 305 -8.72 9.63 -13.48
CA ALA A 305 -8.28 8.26 -13.61
C ALA A 305 -7.19 7.94 -12.57
N ASP A 306 -7.00 8.77 -11.54
CA ASP A 306 -5.95 8.59 -10.53
C ASP A 306 -6.55 8.64 -9.10
N TRP A 307 -7.18 9.74 -8.71
CA TRP A 307 -7.94 9.83 -7.44
C TRP A 307 -9.43 9.89 -7.72
N LEU A 308 -10.05 8.72 -7.89
CA LEU A 308 -11.48 8.60 -8.17
C LEU A 308 -12.36 8.86 -6.93
N TYR A 309 -11.84 8.63 -5.72
CA TYR A 309 -12.53 8.88 -4.46
C TYR A 309 -11.59 9.54 -3.45
N GLU A 310 -12.04 10.62 -2.82
CA GLU A 310 -11.38 11.31 -1.70
C GLU A 310 -12.41 11.48 -0.59
N TYR A 311 -12.13 11.01 0.63
CA TYR A 311 -13.10 10.96 1.73
C TYR A 311 -13.63 12.35 2.13
N ALA A 312 -12.75 13.35 2.29
CA ALA A 312 -13.14 14.69 2.73
C ALA A 312 -12.48 15.86 1.99
N ARG A 313 -11.34 15.65 1.33
CA ARG A 313 -10.51 16.75 0.80
C ARG A 313 -11.20 17.66 -0.22
N LYS A 314 -12.09 17.07 -1.02
CA LYS A 314 -12.81 17.75 -2.11
C LYS A 314 -14.30 17.97 -1.81
N ASN A 315 -14.66 17.97 -0.53
CA ASN A 315 -16.02 18.25 -0.11
C ASN A 315 -16.52 19.60 -0.64
N ASN A 316 -17.85 19.73 -0.78
CA ASN A 316 -18.52 20.92 -1.29
C ASN A 316 -18.40 22.12 -0.32
N ALA A 317 -19.08 23.23 -0.60
CA ALA A 317 -18.97 24.44 0.22
C ALA A 317 -19.39 24.24 1.69
N ASP A 318 -20.35 23.35 1.94
CA ASP A 318 -20.89 23.00 3.27
C ASP A 318 -20.09 21.86 3.93
N ASN A 319 -18.91 21.54 3.38
CA ASN A 319 -18.06 20.43 3.82
C ASN A 319 -18.69 19.03 3.73
N LEU A 320 -19.66 18.85 2.83
CA LEU A 320 -20.23 17.53 2.55
C LEU A 320 -19.50 16.83 1.39
N PRO A 321 -19.24 15.51 1.48
CA PRO A 321 -18.78 14.74 0.34
C PRO A 321 -19.89 14.70 -0.73
N THR A 322 -19.48 14.58 -1.98
CA THR A 322 -20.42 14.49 -3.11
C THR A 322 -20.01 13.36 -4.05
N LEU A 323 -20.98 12.55 -4.47
CA LEU A 323 -20.75 11.55 -5.50
C LEU A 323 -21.15 12.09 -6.86
N GLN A 324 -20.26 11.92 -7.83
CA GLN A 324 -20.46 12.33 -9.22
C GLN A 324 -20.80 11.16 -10.14
N ALA A 325 -20.51 9.92 -9.71
CA ALA A 325 -20.84 8.69 -10.41
C ALA A 325 -20.71 7.47 -9.49
N PHE A 326 -21.27 6.35 -9.95
CA PHE A 326 -20.84 4.99 -9.62
C PHE A 326 -20.15 4.41 -10.86
N SER A 327 -18.99 3.76 -10.69
CA SER A 327 -18.16 3.32 -11.81
C SER A 327 -17.77 1.85 -11.72
N ALA A 328 -17.67 1.20 -12.88
CA ALA A 328 -16.75 0.08 -13.05
C ALA A 328 -15.31 0.63 -13.04
N SER A 329 -14.40 -0.03 -12.31
CA SER A 329 -13.00 0.36 -12.16
C SER A 329 -12.09 -0.87 -12.12
N HIS A 330 -10.84 -0.67 -12.55
CA HIS A 330 -9.77 -1.66 -12.48
C HIS A 330 -8.49 -1.04 -11.89
N GLU A 331 -8.60 0.09 -11.19
CA GLU A 331 -7.48 0.82 -10.62
C GLU A 331 -6.76 -0.03 -9.56
N PRO A 332 -5.44 -0.28 -9.68
CA PRO A 332 -4.66 -0.95 -8.64
C PRO A 332 -4.06 0.01 -7.63
N SER A 333 -3.80 1.25 -8.03
CA SER A 333 -3.31 2.35 -7.20
C SER A 333 -3.53 3.66 -7.96
N PRO A 334 -3.66 4.80 -7.28
CA PRO A 334 -3.81 6.09 -7.95
C PRO A 334 -2.57 6.47 -8.79
N TRP A 335 -1.40 5.92 -8.48
CA TRP A 335 -0.15 6.14 -9.22
C TRP A 335 -0.12 5.41 -10.56
N MET A 336 -0.75 4.24 -10.62
CA MET A 336 -0.95 3.49 -11.86
C MET A 336 -2.10 4.07 -12.67
N GLY A 337 -3.13 4.55 -11.97
CA GLY A 337 -4.38 5.03 -12.52
C GLY A 337 -5.29 3.94 -13.08
N ASP A 338 -6.52 4.33 -13.36
CA ASP A 338 -7.61 3.48 -13.80
C ASP A 338 -7.61 3.23 -15.32
N ARG A 339 -8.36 2.21 -15.71
CA ARG A 339 -8.61 1.82 -17.09
C ARG A 339 -10.01 1.23 -17.22
N GLN A 340 -10.51 1.28 -18.46
CA GLN A 340 -11.68 0.53 -18.88
C GLN A 340 -12.89 0.86 -17.98
N THR A 341 -13.17 2.15 -17.81
CA THR A 341 -14.20 2.65 -16.90
C THR A 341 -15.57 2.74 -17.57
N PHE A 342 -16.65 2.68 -16.80
CA PHE A 342 -18.00 3.01 -17.25
C PHE A 342 -18.82 3.55 -16.08
N GLN A 343 -19.48 4.69 -16.27
CA GLN A 343 -20.11 5.43 -15.17
C GLN A 343 -21.63 5.49 -15.29
N VAL A 344 -22.30 5.43 -14.15
CA VAL A 344 -23.75 5.67 -14.01
C VAL A 344 -24.02 6.60 -12.84
N MET A 345 -25.00 7.50 -12.97
CA MET A 345 -25.44 8.38 -11.89
C MET A 345 -26.97 8.56 -11.92
N PRO A 346 -27.70 8.35 -10.81
CA PRO A 346 -29.14 8.57 -10.77
C PRO A 346 -29.49 10.06 -10.68
N SER A 347 -30.64 10.44 -11.25
CA SER A 347 -31.15 11.81 -11.24
C SER A 347 -32.67 11.84 -11.06
N ALA A 348 -33.14 12.71 -10.16
CA ALA A 348 -34.55 13.00 -9.92
C ALA A 348 -35.03 14.29 -10.64
N ALA A 349 -34.29 14.73 -11.66
CA ALA A 349 -34.63 15.94 -12.42
C ALA A 349 -35.97 15.80 -13.15
N ALA A 350 -36.75 16.89 -13.19
CA ALA A 350 -38.05 16.92 -13.87
C ALA A 350 -37.90 16.92 -15.41
N GLY A 351 -36.85 17.55 -15.91
CA GLY A 351 -36.51 17.65 -17.33
C GLY A 351 -35.31 16.78 -17.69
N THR A 352 -34.68 17.08 -18.82
CA THR A 352 -33.40 16.47 -19.21
C THR A 352 -32.38 16.63 -18.08
N PRO A 353 -31.80 15.54 -17.54
CA PRO A 353 -30.80 15.64 -16.49
C PRO A 353 -29.56 16.43 -16.94
N ASP A 354 -28.97 17.19 -16.03
CA ASP A 354 -27.66 17.82 -16.24
C ASP A 354 -26.57 16.75 -16.12
N ALA A 355 -25.77 16.56 -17.17
CA ALA A 355 -24.68 15.59 -17.17
C ALA A 355 -23.36 16.17 -16.64
N SER A 356 -23.26 17.48 -16.41
CA SER A 356 -22.05 18.08 -15.85
C SER A 356 -21.73 17.47 -14.50
N ARG A 357 -20.45 17.21 -14.23
CA ARG A 357 -19.99 16.54 -13.01
C ARG A 357 -20.45 17.26 -11.74
N THR A 358 -20.42 18.60 -11.77
CA THR A 358 -20.92 19.44 -10.68
C THR A 358 -22.44 19.49 -10.62
N GLY A 359 -23.14 19.53 -11.76
CA GLY A 359 -24.59 19.60 -11.81
C GLY A 359 -25.29 18.30 -11.41
N ARG A 360 -24.66 17.15 -11.66
CA ARG A 360 -25.17 15.81 -11.27
C ARG A 360 -24.71 15.32 -9.90
N ALA A 361 -23.76 16.02 -9.28
CA ALA A 361 -23.21 15.65 -7.99
C ALA A 361 -24.30 15.61 -6.92
N LEU A 362 -24.34 14.54 -6.12
CA LEU A 362 -25.28 14.41 -5.01
C LEU A 362 -24.51 14.43 -3.67
N PRO A 363 -24.82 15.37 -2.76
CA PRO A 363 -24.25 15.40 -1.42
C PRO A 363 -24.84 14.29 -0.54
N PHE A 364 -24.01 13.78 0.37
CA PHE A 364 -24.39 12.77 1.35
C PHE A 364 -23.57 12.93 2.64
N HIS A 365 -23.97 12.19 3.67
CA HIS A 365 -23.22 12.02 4.91
C HIS A 365 -22.69 10.59 5.00
N HIS A 366 -21.46 10.39 5.51
CA HIS A 366 -20.92 9.04 5.72
C HIS A 366 -21.76 8.19 6.69
N ASP A 367 -22.49 8.81 7.61
CA ASP A 367 -23.46 8.10 8.47
C ASP A 367 -24.62 7.46 7.69
N ASN A 368 -24.89 7.96 6.48
CA ASN A 368 -25.87 7.42 5.52
C ASN A 368 -25.20 6.55 4.44
N GLU A 369 -23.91 6.23 4.59
CA GLU A 369 -23.12 5.37 3.70
C GLU A 369 -22.83 4.02 4.38
N THR A 370 -23.05 2.93 3.65
CA THR A 370 -22.61 1.59 4.05
C THR A 370 -21.67 1.07 2.97
N ALA A 371 -20.38 1.06 3.27
CA ALA A 371 -19.33 0.63 2.36
C ALA A 371 -18.74 -0.72 2.82
N ARG A 372 -19.15 -1.81 2.16
CA ARG A 372 -18.74 -3.20 2.48
C ARG A 372 -18.27 -3.94 1.23
N PRO A 373 -17.44 -4.99 1.36
CA PRO A 373 -16.93 -5.72 0.20
C PRO A 373 -18.02 -6.25 -0.75
N HIS A 374 -19.12 -6.75 -0.16
CA HIS A 374 -20.22 -7.40 -0.87
C HIS A 374 -21.43 -6.48 -1.13
N TYR A 375 -21.42 -5.26 -0.59
CA TYR A 375 -22.54 -4.31 -0.68
C TYR A 375 -22.07 -2.87 -0.48
N TYR A 376 -22.48 -2.00 -1.39
CA TYR A 376 -22.42 -0.57 -1.19
C TYR A 376 -23.84 0.00 -1.12
N GLY A 377 -24.08 0.93 -0.20
CA GLY A 377 -25.34 1.66 -0.10
C GLY A 377 -25.11 3.11 0.33
N VAL A 378 -25.82 4.05 -0.28
CA VAL A 378 -25.81 5.46 0.16
C VAL A 378 -27.18 6.09 -0.02
N THR A 379 -27.59 6.89 0.97
CA THR A 379 -28.75 7.78 0.87
C THR A 379 -28.26 9.23 0.82
N PHE A 380 -28.67 9.95 -0.22
CA PHE A 380 -28.31 11.35 -0.46
C PHE A 380 -29.30 12.31 0.24
N ASP A 381 -28.90 13.57 0.42
CA ASP A 381 -29.71 14.58 1.14
C ASP A 381 -31.07 14.85 0.49
N ASN A 382 -31.18 14.62 -0.82
CA ASN A 382 -32.44 14.75 -1.55
C ASN A 382 -33.38 13.53 -1.41
N GLY A 383 -33.02 12.55 -0.57
CA GLY A 383 -33.77 11.33 -0.32
C GLY A 383 -33.59 10.22 -1.36
N LEU A 384 -32.76 10.42 -2.38
CA LEU A 384 -32.40 9.37 -3.33
C LEU A 384 -31.49 8.34 -2.65
N LYS A 385 -31.71 7.05 -2.92
CA LYS A 385 -30.86 5.97 -2.43
C LYS A 385 -30.29 5.13 -3.57
N THR A 386 -29.00 4.82 -3.52
CA THR A 386 -28.34 3.86 -4.42
C THR A 386 -27.79 2.69 -3.64
N GLU A 387 -27.93 1.49 -4.17
CA GLU A 387 -27.39 0.25 -3.62
C GLU A 387 -26.73 -0.60 -4.71
N ILE A 388 -25.58 -1.21 -4.43
CA ILE A 388 -24.80 -2.04 -5.37
C ILE A 388 -24.47 -3.38 -4.72
N THR A 389 -24.64 -4.47 -5.45
CA THR A 389 -24.08 -5.77 -5.08
C THR A 389 -23.39 -6.44 -6.28
N PRO A 390 -22.15 -6.95 -6.10
CA PRO A 390 -21.30 -7.37 -7.21
C PRO A 390 -21.37 -8.89 -7.47
N THR A 391 -20.94 -9.25 -8.67
CA THR A 391 -20.44 -10.58 -9.06
C THR A 391 -19.05 -10.38 -9.68
N ASP A 392 -18.51 -11.37 -10.40
CA ASP A 392 -17.15 -11.26 -10.98
C ASP A 392 -17.14 -10.25 -12.13
N HIS A 393 -18.03 -10.43 -13.12
CA HIS A 393 -18.11 -9.59 -14.32
C HIS A 393 -19.32 -8.64 -14.33
N ALA A 394 -20.22 -8.75 -13.35
CA ALA A 394 -21.49 -8.03 -13.33
C ALA A 394 -21.83 -7.42 -11.96
N ALA A 395 -22.85 -6.57 -11.92
CA ALA A 395 -23.48 -6.07 -10.71
C ALA A 395 -24.99 -5.87 -10.87
N LEU A 396 -25.69 -5.92 -9.73
CA LEU A 396 -27.03 -5.38 -9.55
C LEU A 396 -26.93 -4.03 -8.86
N MET A 397 -27.45 -2.99 -9.50
CA MET A 397 -27.58 -1.65 -8.92
C MET A 397 -29.05 -1.30 -8.76
N ARG A 398 -29.48 -0.97 -7.54
CA ARG A 398 -30.86 -0.57 -7.22
C ARG A 398 -30.90 0.89 -6.83
N PHE A 399 -31.74 1.66 -7.50
CA PHE A 399 -31.93 3.09 -7.28
C PHE A 399 -33.35 3.32 -6.76
N THR A 400 -33.49 3.89 -5.56
CA THR A 400 -34.78 4.27 -4.97
C THR A 400 -34.94 5.78 -5.06
N PHE A 401 -35.96 6.24 -5.80
CA PHE A 401 -36.17 7.66 -6.05
C PHE A 401 -37.11 8.29 -5.00
N PRO A 402 -36.92 9.59 -4.66
CA PRO A 402 -37.81 10.27 -3.71
C PRO A 402 -39.24 10.48 -4.26
N GLY A 403 -39.44 10.32 -5.57
CA GLY A 403 -40.75 10.38 -6.24
C GLY A 403 -40.69 9.71 -7.62
N ASP A 404 -41.64 10.02 -8.50
CA ASP A 404 -41.79 9.32 -9.79
C ASP A 404 -40.79 9.75 -10.88
N ARG A 405 -39.96 10.76 -10.59
CA ARG A 405 -38.92 11.25 -11.49
C ARG A 405 -37.69 10.36 -11.37
N ALA A 406 -37.56 9.41 -12.29
CA ALA A 406 -36.48 8.44 -12.30
C ALA A 406 -35.68 8.52 -13.61
N SER A 407 -34.42 8.94 -13.53
CA SER A 407 -33.49 8.90 -14.66
C SER A 407 -32.13 8.38 -14.22
N LEU A 408 -31.45 7.67 -15.12
CA LEU A 408 -30.06 7.25 -14.96
C LEU A 408 -29.23 7.89 -16.08
N ILE A 409 -28.20 8.63 -15.68
CA ILE A 409 -27.19 9.22 -16.55
C ILE A 409 -26.09 8.19 -16.75
N PHE A 410 -25.69 7.96 -17.99
CA PHE A 410 -24.54 7.13 -18.37
C PHE A 410 -23.44 8.04 -18.91
N ASP A 411 -22.21 7.79 -18.48
CA ASP A 411 -21.05 8.60 -18.86
C ASP A 411 -19.77 7.76 -18.78
N ASN A 412 -18.63 8.42 -18.96
CA ASN A 412 -17.31 7.84 -18.81
C ASN A 412 -16.33 8.86 -18.20
N VAL A 413 -15.10 8.44 -17.87
CA VAL A 413 -14.08 9.37 -17.32
C VAL A 413 -13.67 10.44 -18.34
N ASN A 414 -13.61 10.08 -19.63
CA ASN A 414 -13.34 10.99 -20.74
C ASN A 414 -14.12 10.54 -22.00
N SER A 415 -13.97 11.26 -23.11
CA SER A 415 -14.71 11.00 -24.35
C SER A 415 -14.30 9.73 -25.12
N LYS A 416 -13.32 8.95 -24.63
CA LYS A 416 -12.82 7.74 -25.32
C LYS A 416 -13.72 6.55 -25.04
N GLY A 417 -14.75 6.40 -25.86
CA GLY A 417 -15.66 5.27 -25.81
C GLY A 417 -16.81 5.42 -26.78
N GLY A 418 -17.86 4.63 -26.55
CA GLY A 418 -19.13 4.76 -27.24
C GLY A 418 -20.27 4.24 -26.38
N LEU A 419 -21.43 4.85 -26.52
CA LEU A 419 -22.66 4.46 -25.83
C LEU A 419 -23.75 4.20 -26.86
N SER A 420 -24.65 3.27 -26.59
CA SER A 420 -25.86 3.00 -27.38
C SER A 420 -27.03 2.75 -26.44
N LEU A 421 -28.14 3.45 -26.71
CA LEU A 421 -29.34 3.46 -25.88
C LEU A 421 -30.51 2.92 -26.70
N ASP A 422 -30.95 1.70 -26.41
CA ASP A 422 -32.14 1.10 -26.99
C ASP A 422 -33.33 1.36 -26.05
N THR A 423 -34.07 2.44 -26.33
CA THR A 423 -35.22 2.85 -25.51
C THR A 423 -36.42 1.93 -25.65
N GLU A 424 -36.53 1.18 -26.75
CA GLU A 424 -37.64 0.25 -26.98
C GLU A 424 -37.49 -1.01 -26.15
N ARG A 425 -36.26 -1.55 -26.07
CA ARG A 425 -35.95 -2.77 -25.32
C ARG A 425 -35.47 -2.50 -23.90
N GLY A 426 -35.15 -1.25 -23.56
CA GLY A 426 -34.55 -0.89 -22.28
C GLY A 426 -33.16 -1.50 -22.13
N ILE A 427 -32.34 -1.41 -23.17
CA ILE A 427 -30.97 -1.96 -23.18
C ILE A 427 -29.97 -0.82 -23.36
N VAL A 428 -28.91 -0.84 -22.53
CA VAL A 428 -27.73 0.01 -22.72
C VAL A 428 -26.57 -0.88 -23.12
N THR A 429 -25.88 -0.50 -24.19
CA THR A 429 -24.60 -1.09 -24.55
C THR A 429 -23.56 0.00 -24.75
N GLY A 430 -22.29 -0.35 -24.62
CA GLY A 430 -21.24 0.62 -24.84
C GLY A 430 -19.87 -0.01 -24.84
N PHE A 431 -18.88 0.84 -25.05
CA PHE A 431 -17.49 0.48 -24.89
C PHE A 431 -16.66 1.62 -24.31
N SER A 432 -15.55 1.28 -23.68
CA SER A 432 -14.61 2.23 -23.07
C SER A 432 -13.17 1.93 -23.48
N ASP A 433 -12.48 2.95 -23.97
CA ASP A 433 -11.05 2.92 -24.29
C ASP A 433 -10.25 3.80 -23.29
N VAL A 434 -10.86 4.15 -22.16
CA VAL A 434 -10.19 4.88 -21.08
C VAL A 434 -9.04 4.02 -20.56
N LYS A 435 -7.86 4.63 -20.44
CA LYS A 435 -6.69 4.01 -19.84
C LYS A 435 -5.71 5.09 -19.42
N SER A 436 -5.10 4.91 -18.25
CA SER A 436 -3.98 5.72 -17.79
C SER A 436 -2.74 5.52 -18.68
N GLY A 437 -1.71 6.35 -18.49
CA GLY A 437 -0.45 6.21 -19.23
C GLY A 437 0.30 4.91 -18.93
N LEU A 438 0.13 4.35 -17.73
CA LEU A 438 0.76 3.11 -17.28
C LEU A 438 -0.10 1.86 -17.54
N SER A 439 -1.31 2.04 -18.09
CA SER A 439 -2.22 0.96 -18.45
C SER A 439 -1.81 0.24 -19.75
N VAL A 440 -0.58 -0.24 -19.82
CA VAL A 440 0.03 -0.87 -21.01
C VAL A 440 -0.77 -2.10 -21.43
N GLY A 441 -1.02 -2.28 -22.72
CA GLY A 441 -1.78 -3.42 -23.23
C GLY A 441 -3.28 -3.37 -22.94
N ALA A 442 -3.79 -2.36 -22.22
CA ALA A 442 -5.23 -2.19 -22.02
C ALA A 442 -5.94 -1.94 -23.37
N THR A 443 -6.98 -2.73 -23.60
CA THR A 443 -7.82 -2.74 -24.79
C THR A 443 -9.20 -2.18 -24.45
N ARG A 444 -10.20 -2.44 -25.28
CA ARG A 444 -11.58 -1.98 -25.11
C ARG A 444 -12.34 -2.82 -24.06
N LEU A 445 -13.02 -2.15 -23.14
CA LEU A 445 -14.10 -2.77 -22.34
C LEU A 445 -15.42 -2.66 -23.10
N PHE A 446 -16.24 -3.70 -23.06
CA PHE A 446 -17.61 -3.72 -23.56
C PHE A 446 -18.61 -3.82 -22.41
N VAL A 447 -19.74 -3.14 -22.53
CA VAL A 447 -20.76 -3.03 -21.49
C VAL A 447 -22.11 -3.47 -22.04
N TYR A 448 -22.87 -4.22 -21.23
CA TYR A 448 -24.26 -4.56 -21.48
C TYR A 448 -25.08 -4.37 -20.19
N ALA A 449 -26.17 -3.61 -20.26
CA ALA A 449 -27.08 -3.41 -19.14
C ALA A 449 -28.56 -3.50 -19.54
N ALA A 450 -29.38 -4.00 -18.60
CA ALA A 450 -30.83 -4.15 -18.71
C ALA A 450 -31.52 -3.73 -17.40
N PHE A 451 -32.79 -3.35 -17.49
CA PHE A 451 -33.56 -2.80 -16.37
C PHE A 451 -34.85 -3.57 -16.09
N ASP A 452 -35.34 -3.51 -14.85
CA ASP A 452 -36.64 -4.05 -14.44
C ASP A 452 -37.81 -3.05 -14.64
N ALA A 453 -37.50 -1.78 -14.85
CA ALA A 453 -38.46 -0.70 -15.03
C ALA A 453 -38.61 -0.31 -16.51
N PRO A 454 -39.84 -0.05 -17.01
CA PRO A 454 -40.06 0.41 -18.38
C PRO A 454 -39.39 1.77 -18.64
N VAL A 455 -38.66 1.86 -19.76
CA VAL A 455 -38.11 3.13 -20.26
C VAL A 455 -39.23 3.97 -20.88
N THR A 456 -39.33 5.23 -20.50
CA THR A 456 -40.33 6.19 -21.01
C THR A 456 -39.72 7.32 -21.82
N GLY A 457 -38.38 7.38 -21.91
CA GLY A 457 -37.65 8.39 -22.68
C GLY A 457 -36.15 8.27 -22.45
N GLY A 458 -35.37 9.01 -23.22
CA GLY A 458 -33.92 9.00 -23.12
C GLY A 458 -33.27 9.63 -24.34
N GLY A 459 -31.96 9.77 -24.29
CA GLY A 459 -31.19 10.36 -25.39
C GLY A 459 -29.77 10.72 -25.00
N ARG A 460 -29.07 11.34 -25.93
CA ARG A 460 -27.73 11.89 -25.69
C ARG A 460 -27.79 13.13 -24.80
N LEU A 461 -26.72 13.36 -24.05
CA LEU A 461 -26.54 14.56 -23.23
C LEU A 461 -25.25 15.27 -23.63
N GLU A 462 -25.27 16.59 -23.49
CA GLU A 462 -24.08 17.44 -23.51
C GLU A 462 -23.61 17.71 -22.07
N GLY A 463 -22.37 18.17 -21.90
CA GLY A 463 -21.83 18.56 -20.58
C GLY A 463 -21.23 17.44 -19.73
N GLY A 464 -21.40 16.17 -20.14
CA GLY A 464 -20.64 15.02 -19.60
C GLY A 464 -19.25 14.90 -20.21
N ALA A 465 -18.69 13.69 -20.25
CA ALA A 465 -17.35 13.48 -20.80
C ALA A 465 -17.27 13.61 -22.32
N GLY A 466 -18.40 13.50 -23.02
CA GLY A 466 -18.52 13.76 -24.46
C GLY A 466 -19.79 13.17 -25.08
N LYS A 467 -20.27 13.76 -26.19
CA LYS A 467 -21.54 13.41 -26.84
C LYS A 467 -21.71 11.92 -27.21
N ASP A 468 -20.60 11.23 -27.50
CA ASP A 468 -20.61 9.83 -27.94
C ASP A 468 -20.66 8.83 -26.77
N VAL A 469 -20.33 9.28 -25.55
CA VAL A 469 -20.30 8.47 -24.32
C VAL A 469 -21.32 8.90 -23.27
N THR A 470 -21.95 10.07 -23.44
CA THR A 470 -22.89 10.64 -22.46
C THR A 470 -24.34 10.51 -22.93
N GLY A 471 -25.22 10.04 -22.05
CA GLY A 471 -26.65 9.96 -22.31
C GLY A 471 -27.46 9.64 -21.07
N TYR A 472 -28.76 9.51 -21.21
CA TYR A 472 -29.64 9.08 -20.13
C TYR A 472 -30.81 8.24 -20.61
N LEU A 473 -31.35 7.45 -19.69
CA LEU A 473 -32.67 6.84 -19.80
C LEU A 473 -33.56 7.34 -18.67
N ARG A 474 -34.84 7.54 -18.98
CA ARG A 474 -35.91 7.85 -18.04
C ARG A 474 -36.83 6.66 -17.90
N PHE A 475 -37.29 6.41 -16.68
CA PHE A 475 -38.05 5.22 -16.32
C PHE A 475 -39.39 5.60 -15.70
N LYS A 476 -40.36 4.70 -15.84
CA LYS A 476 -41.49 4.60 -14.92
C LYS A 476 -41.06 3.69 -13.76
N PRO A 477 -40.71 4.22 -12.58
CA PRO A 477 -40.21 3.39 -11.49
C PRO A 477 -41.28 2.43 -10.97
N GLY A 478 -40.86 1.39 -10.25
CA GLY A 478 -41.75 0.45 -9.57
C GLY A 478 -42.65 1.11 -8.54
N ALA A 479 -43.62 0.35 -7.99
CA ALA A 479 -44.53 0.87 -6.95
C ALA A 479 -43.80 1.30 -5.66
N ASP A 480 -42.64 0.71 -5.40
CA ASP A 480 -41.70 1.06 -4.33
C ASP A 480 -40.70 2.17 -4.74
N ARG A 481 -40.94 2.81 -5.89
CA ARG A 481 -40.10 3.87 -6.49
C ARG A 481 -38.70 3.40 -6.89
N THR A 482 -38.51 2.11 -7.14
CA THR A 482 -37.22 1.56 -7.53
C THR A 482 -37.04 1.45 -9.04
N VAL A 483 -35.77 1.55 -9.47
CA VAL A 483 -35.28 1.07 -10.76
C VAL A 483 -34.06 0.20 -10.47
N THR A 484 -34.07 -1.04 -10.93
CA THR A 484 -32.94 -1.98 -10.80
C THR A 484 -32.27 -2.16 -12.15
N MET A 485 -30.96 -1.88 -12.19
CA MET A 485 -30.09 -2.14 -13.32
C MET A 485 -29.26 -3.40 -13.08
N ARG A 486 -29.31 -4.33 -14.03
CA ARG A 486 -28.36 -5.43 -14.18
C ARG A 486 -27.33 -5.03 -15.22
N ILE A 487 -26.05 -4.96 -14.85
CA ILE A 487 -24.96 -4.53 -15.72
C ILE A 487 -23.81 -5.54 -15.69
N ALA A 488 -23.23 -5.84 -16.85
CA ALA A 488 -22.03 -6.66 -16.97
C ALA A 488 -21.06 -6.08 -17.98
N THR A 489 -19.79 -6.47 -17.84
CA THR A 489 -18.70 -6.06 -18.72
C THR A 489 -17.99 -7.27 -19.35
N SER A 490 -17.18 -7.00 -20.37
CA SER A 490 -16.32 -7.98 -21.05
C SER A 490 -15.15 -7.27 -21.72
N LEU A 491 -14.00 -7.94 -21.84
CA LEU A 491 -12.88 -7.49 -22.67
C LEU A 491 -12.91 -8.10 -24.08
N ILE A 492 -13.88 -8.97 -24.36
CA ILE A 492 -14.00 -9.70 -25.64
C ILE A 492 -15.03 -9.03 -26.56
N SER A 493 -16.27 -8.86 -26.10
CA SER A 493 -17.36 -8.32 -26.93
C SER A 493 -18.60 -7.92 -26.12
N VAL A 494 -19.50 -7.15 -26.75
CA VAL A 494 -20.84 -6.86 -26.17
C VAL A 494 -21.66 -8.15 -25.98
N GLU A 495 -21.53 -9.10 -26.91
CA GLU A 495 -22.20 -10.40 -26.80
C GLU A 495 -21.68 -11.19 -25.59
N GLN A 496 -20.37 -11.17 -25.35
CA GLN A 496 -19.78 -11.83 -24.19
C GLN A 496 -20.17 -11.11 -22.89
N ALA A 497 -20.25 -9.77 -22.87
CA ALA A 497 -20.77 -9.03 -21.71
C ALA A 497 -22.22 -9.46 -21.38
N LYS A 498 -23.08 -9.63 -22.38
CA LYS A 498 -24.44 -10.17 -22.21
C LYS A 498 -24.43 -11.62 -21.68
N ALA A 499 -23.50 -12.45 -22.17
CA ALA A 499 -23.35 -13.82 -21.70
C ALA A 499 -22.90 -13.89 -20.24
N ASN A 500 -21.96 -13.02 -19.83
CA ASN A 500 -21.55 -12.86 -18.43
C ASN A 500 -22.74 -12.45 -17.57
N LEU A 501 -23.54 -11.47 -18.01
CA LEU A 501 -24.73 -11.04 -17.27
C LEU A 501 -25.72 -12.19 -17.07
N THR A 502 -26.04 -12.91 -18.14
CA THR A 502 -27.02 -14.01 -18.11
C THR A 502 -26.57 -15.14 -17.18
N ARG A 503 -25.25 -15.41 -17.14
CA ARG A 503 -24.68 -16.46 -16.30
C ARG A 503 -24.64 -16.07 -14.81
N GLU A 504 -24.18 -14.85 -14.51
CA GLU A 504 -23.92 -14.44 -13.12
C GLU A 504 -25.15 -13.85 -12.43
N ILE A 505 -26.01 -13.17 -13.21
CA ILE A 505 -27.22 -12.48 -12.75
C ILE A 505 -28.36 -12.71 -13.76
N PRO A 506 -28.92 -13.94 -13.82
CA PRO A 506 -30.01 -14.26 -14.74
C PRO A 506 -31.25 -13.40 -14.51
N ASP A 507 -32.15 -13.37 -15.50
CA ASP A 507 -33.41 -12.64 -15.40
C ASP A 507 -34.21 -13.13 -14.17
N GLY A 508 -34.68 -12.19 -13.35
CA GLY A 508 -35.39 -12.47 -12.09
C GLY A 508 -34.51 -12.74 -10.87
N ALA A 509 -33.18 -12.69 -10.99
CA ALA A 509 -32.29 -12.77 -9.83
C ALA A 509 -32.58 -11.64 -8.81
N SER A 510 -32.78 -11.99 -7.55
CA SER A 510 -33.05 -11.01 -6.48
C SER A 510 -31.77 -10.30 -6.03
N PHE A 511 -31.88 -9.02 -5.67
CA PHE A 511 -30.78 -8.23 -5.08
C PHE A 511 -30.17 -8.91 -3.85
N ALA A 512 -31.02 -9.37 -2.90
CA ALA A 512 -30.57 -10.06 -1.69
C ALA A 512 -29.77 -11.33 -2.03
N GLY A 513 -30.27 -12.18 -2.93
CA GLY A 513 -29.55 -13.38 -3.33
C GLY A 513 -28.20 -13.14 -4.01
N VAL A 514 -28.00 -12.01 -4.73
CA VAL A 514 -26.67 -11.66 -5.25
C VAL A 514 -25.75 -11.16 -4.13
N LYS A 515 -26.29 -10.31 -3.24
CA LYS A 515 -25.59 -9.85 -2.03
C LYS A 515 -25.10 -11.00 -1.18
N ASP A 516 -25.97 -11.95 -0.86
CA ASP A 516 -25.64 -13.08 0.01
C ASP A 516 -24.57 -14.00 -0.63
N ARG A 517 -24.60 -14.18 -1.96
CA ARG A 517 -23.54 -14.92 -2.68
C ARG A 517 -22.19 -14.21 -2.64
N ALA A 518 -22.17 -12.88 -2.77
CA ALA A 518 -20.94 -12.11 -2.64
C ALA A 518 -20.43 -12.13 -1.19
N GLN A 519 -21.34 -12.01 -0.21
CA GLN A 519 -21.02 -12.04 1.22
C GLN A 519 -20.42 -13.38 1.63
N SER A 520 -21.03 -14.50 1.20
CA SER A 520 -20.52 -15.85 1.47
C SER A 520 -19.11 -16.07 0.93
N GLN A 521 -18.78 -15.58 -0.27
CA GLN A 521 -17.42 -15.69 -0.81
C GLN A 521 -16.39 -14.94 0.04
N TRP A 522 -16.77 -13.78 0.59
CA TRP A 522 -15.91 -13.05 1.51
C TRP A 522 -15.82 -13.75 2.86
N ASP A 523 -16.93 -14.18 3.45
CA ASP A 523 -16.92 -14.87 4.75
C ASP A 523 -16.10 -16.16 4.71
N ASP A 524 -16.11 -16.90 3.60
CA ASP A 524 -15.29 -18.11 3.39
C ASP A 524 -13.77 -17.80 3.44
N LEU A 525 -13.35 -16.60 3.02
CA LEU A 525 -11.96 -16.17 3.07
C LEU A 525 -11.61 -15.47 4.38
N LEU A 526 -12.47 -14.57 4.84
CA LEU A 526 -12.25 -13.78 6.06
C LEU A 526 -12.31 -14.68 7.30
N GLY A 527 -13.24 -15.65 7.31
CA GLY A 527 -13.35 -16.67 8.35
C GLY A 527 -12.21 -17.68 8.37
N ARG A 528 -11.20 -17.56 7.50
CA ARG A 528 -9.94 -18.33 7.61
C ARG A 528 -9.17 -18.00 8.88
N ILE A 529 -9.39 -16.82 9.47
CA ILE A 529 -8.72 -16.39 10.67
C ILE A 529 -9.78 -15.94 11.68
N GLU A 530 -9.88 -16.68 12.79
CA GLU A 530 -10.70 -16.32 13.93
C GLU A 530 -9.82 -15.84 15.08
N VAL A 531 -10.25 -14.83 15.84
CA VAL A 531 -9.45 -14.25 16.93
C VAL A 531 -10.26 -14.00 18.20
N GLU A 532 -9.60 -14.13 19.35
CA GLU A 532 -10.16 -13.83 20.67
C GLU A 532 -9.32 -12.74 21.37
N GLY A 533 -9.99 -11.92 22.18
CA GLY A 533 -9.36 -10.78 22.87
C GLY A 533 -9.14 -9.55 21.98
N ALA A 534 -9.86 -9.46 20.86
CA ALA A 534 -9.86 -8.30 19.97
C ALA A 534 -11.00 -7.32 20.34
N ASN A 535 -10.72 -6.01 20.28
CA ASN A 535 -11.77 -4.99 20.32
C ASN A 535 -12.38 -4.75 18.92
N ARG A 536 -13.41 -3.89 18.83
CA ARG A 536 -14.10 -3.56 17.57
C ARG A 536 -13.14 -3.05 16.48
N ASP A 537 -12.24 -2.12 16.81
CA ASP A 537 -11.27 -1.54 15.87
C ASP A 537 -10.28 -2.58 15.36
N GLN A 538 -9.78 -3.46 16.23
CA GLN A 538 -8.89 -4.55 15.85
C GLN A 538 -9.57 -5.57 14.93
N LEU A 539 -10.85 -5.89 15.16
CA LEU A 539 -11.62 -6.75 14.25
C LEU A 539 -11.82 -6.07 12.89
N SER A 540 -12.19 -4.79 12.89
CA SER A 540 -12.32 -4.02 11.64
C SER A 540 -10.99 -3.96 10.88
N THR A 541 -9.88 -3.72 11.56
CA THR A 541 -8.54 -3.70 10.97
C THR A 541 -8.14 -5.06 10.40
N LEU A 542 -8.31 -6.16 11.16
CA LEU A 542 -7.99 -7.51 10.69
C LEU A 542 -8.77 -7.88 9.43
N TYR A 543 -10.10 -7.75 9.46
CA TYR A 543 -10.94 -8.20 8.34
C TYR A 543 -10.88 -7.24 7.15
N SER A 544 -10.61 -5.95 7.36
CA SER A 544 -10.35 -5.02 6.25
C SER A 544 -9.00 -5.30 5.57
N ASN A 545 -7.95 -5.66 6.33
CA ASN A 545 -6.67 -6.09 5.76
C ASN A 545 -6.82 -7.41 4.99
N LEU A 546 -7.55 -8.39 5.54
CA LEU A 546 -7.84 -9.64 4.80
C LEU A 546 -8.66 -9.37 3.52
N TYR A 547 -9.62 -8.44 3.57
CA TYR A 547 -10.34 -8.00 2.38
C TYR A 547 -9.41 -7.42 1.31
N ARG A 548 -8.53 -6.46 1.68
CA ARG A 548 -7.59 -5.83 0.75
C ARG A 548 -6.57 -6.80 0.18
N LEU A 549 -6.08 -7.74 1.01
CA LEU A 549 -5.22 -8.84 0.58
C LEU A 549 -5.82 -9.60 -0.62
N TYR A 550 -7.13 -9.89 -0.61
CA TYR A 550 -7.78 -10.67 -1.67
C TYR A 550 -8.49 -9.82 -2.74
N LEU A 551 -8.16 -8.53 -2.89
CA LEU A 551 -8.62 -7.73 -4.04
C LEU A 551 -7.77 -7.97 -5.28
N TYR A 552 -6.44 -8.05 -5.12
CA TYR A 552 -5.47 -8.13 -6.21
C TYR A 552 -4.62 -9.38 -6.12
N PRO A 553 -4.19 -10.00 -7.22
CA PRO A 553 -4.47 -9.61 -8.61
C PRO A 553 -5.93 -9.83 -8.99
N ASN A 554 -6.41 -9.11 -10.01
CA ASN A 554 -7.74 -9.30 -10.59
C ASN A 554 -7.71 -10.46 -11.59
N SER A 555 -8.82 -11.21 -11.68
CA SER A 555 -9.08 -12.06 -12.84
C SER A 555 -9.14 -11.22 -14.12
N GLY A 556 -8.56 -11.72 -15.20
CA GLY A 556 -8.59 -11.10 -16.53
C GLY A 556 -9.19 -12.01 -17.60
N PHE A 557 -9.94 -13.03 -17.21
CA PHE A 557 -10.51 -14.06 -18.08
C PHE A 557 -12.01 -14.19 -17.89
N GLU A 558 -12.67 -14.73 -18.91
CA GLU A 558 -14.12 -14.86 -18.98
C GLU A 558 -14.50 -16.29 -19.39
N GLN A 559 -15.70 -16.73 -19.03
CA GLN A 559 -16.23 -18.02 -19.46
C GLN A 559 -16.90 -17.91 -20.83
N VAL A 560 -16.22 -18.39 -21.88
CA VAL A 560 -16.70 -18.39 -23.28
C VAL A 560 -17.17 -19.79 -23.64
N GLY A 561 -18.50 -20.00 -23.65
CA GLY A 561 -19.08 -21.34 -23.72
C GLY A 561 -18.68 -22.17 -22.50
N ALA A 562 -17.93 -23.25 -22.72
CA ALA A 562 -17.45 -24.18 -21.68
C ALA A 562 -15.94 -24.01 -21.36
N ARG A 563 -15.28 -22.96 -21.87
CA ARG A 563 -13.84 -22.72 -21.66
C ARG A 563 -13.59 -21.34 -21.05
N SER A 564 -12.59 -21.26 -20.17
CA SER A 564 -11.98 -19.98 -19.79
C SER A 564 -11.17 -19.43 -20.97
N ARG A 565 -11.42 -18.16 -21.33
CA ARG A 565 -10.69 -17.44 -22.37
C ARG A 565 -10.50 -15.98 -21.99
N TYR A 566 -9.51 -15.32 -22.59
CA TYR A 566 -9.28 -13.89 -22.37
C TYR A 566 -8.77 -13.19 -23.63
N ALA A 567 -8.97 -11.88 -23.66
CA ALA A 567 -8.34 -10.98 -24.61
C ALA A 567 -6.92 -10.66 -24.11
N SER A 568 -5.90 -11.23 -24.75
CA SER A 568 -4.52 -11.17 -24.24
C SER A 568 -3.91 -9.76 -24.39
N PRO A 569 -3.54 -9.08 -23.29
CA PRO A 569 -2.81 -7.80 -23.36
C PRO A 569 -1.31 -7.99 -23.64
N PHE A 570 -0.83 -9.24 -23.67
CA PHE A 570 0.58 -9.62 -23.84
C PHE A 570 0.92 -10.09 -25.27
N SER A 571 -0.11 -10.26 -26.11
CA SER A 571 0.02 -10.72 -27.49
C SER A 571 -0.23 -9.54 -28.43
N PRO A 572 0.41 -9.49 -29.62
CA PRO A 572 0.03 -8.53 -30.65
C PRO A 572 -1.47 -8.64 -30.99
N GLN A 573 -2.11 -7.50 -31.25
CA GLN A 573 -3.48 -7.49 -31.75
C GLN A 573 -3.56 -8.18 -33.12
N VAL A 574 -4.65 -8.91 -33.36
CA VAL A 574 -4.90 -9.64 -34.61
C VAL A 574 -5.91 -8.95 -35.52
N GLY A 575 -6.50 -7.85 -35.05
CA GLY A 575 -7.44 -7.01 -35.78
C GLY A 575 -7.66 -5.67 -35.09
N GLN A 576 -8.55 -4.86 -35.63
CA GLN A 576 -8.97 -3.57 -35.05
C GLN A 576 -10.14 -3.78 -34.08
N ASP A 577 -10.19 -2.99 -33.00
CA ASP A 577 -11.34 -2.97 -32.10
C ASP A 577 -12.56 -2.34 -32.82
N THR A 578 -13.69 -3.03 -32.82
CA THR A 578 -14.99 -2.49 -33.28
C THR A 578 -15.83 -2.05 -32.08
N PRO A 579 -16.91 -1.28 -32.27
CA PRO A 579 -17.81 -0.92 -31.16
C PRO A 579 -18.40 -2.11 -30.42
N THR A 580 -18.34 -3.33 -30.97
CA THR A 580 -18.96 -4.52 -30.41
C THR A 580 -18.00 -5.67 -30.12
N ARG A 581 -16.73 -5.61 -30.54
CA ARG A 581 -15.77 -6.72 -30.39
C ARG A 581 -14.32 -6.23 -30.37
N THR A 582 -13.47 -6.88 -29.57
CA THR A 582 -12.04 -6.56 -29.51
C THR A 582 -11.26 -7.07 -30.74
N GLY A 583 -10.20 -6.35 -31.09
CA GLY A 583 -9.15 -6.77 -32.03
C GLY A 583 -8.02 -7.58 -31.38
N SER A 584 -8.08 -7.81 -30.06
CA SER A 584 -7.08 -8.58 -29.32
C SER A 584 -7.09 -10.06 -29.72
N LYS A 585 -5.93 -10.72 -29.59
CA LYS A 585 -5.85 -12.18 -29.69
C LYS A 585 -6.62 -12.80 -28.53
N ILE A 586 -7.59 -13.65 -28.83
CA ILE A 586 -8.31 -14.43 -27.81
C ILE A 586 -7.54 -15.73 -27.55
N VAL A 587 -7.22 -15.99 -26.30
CA VAL A 587 -6.40 -17.13 -25.86
C VAL A 587 -7.22 -18.01 -24.90
N ASP A 588 -7.03 -19.33 -24.96
CA ASP A 588 -7.60 -20.29 -24.01
C ASP A 588 -6.78 -20.24 -22.70
N GLY A 589 -7.47 -20.16 -21.55
CA GLY A 589 -6.83 -20.17 -20.24
C GLY A 589 -7.37 -19.13 -19.27
N GLU A 590 -6.77 -19.08 -18.09
CA GLU A 590 -7.04 -18.09 -17.05
C GLU A 590 -5.81 -17.17 -16.93
N VAL A 591 -6.03 -15.87 -16.89
CA VAL A 591 -4.98 -14.86 -16.72
C VAL A 591 -5.31 -13.98 -15.53
N TYR A 592 -4.26 -13.55 -14.82
CA TYR A 592 -4.36 -12.61 -13.71
C TYR A 592 -3.53 -11.36 -14.02
N VAL A 593 -4.04 -10.20 -13.61
CA VAL A 593 -3.48 -8.87 -13.91
C VAL A 593 -3.60 -7.95 -12.69
N ASN A 594 -3.10 -6.70 -12.79
CA ASN A 594 -3.17 -5.71 -11.71
C ASN A 594 -2.38 -6.13 -10.46
N ASN A 595 -1.06 -6.26 -10.61
CA ASN A 595 -0.16 -6.64 -9.52
C ASN A 595 1.23 -6.02 -9.68
N GLY A 596 1.71 -5.36 -8.63
CA GLY A 596 3.11 -4.99 -8.45
C GLY A 596 3.86 -6.07 -7.71
N PHE A 597 4.75 -6.82 -8.40
CA PHE A 597 5.57 -7.81 -7.71
C PHE A 597 6.59 -7.18 -6.80
N TRP A 598 7.09 -5.98 -7.13
CA TRP A 598 8.01 -5.26 -6.26
C TRP A 598 7.41 -5.13 -4.88
N ASP A 599 6.12 -4.82 -4.73
CA ASP A 599 5.36 -4.76 -3.48
C ASP A 599 5.10 -6.16 -2.91
N THR A 600 4.26 -6.90 -3.62
CA THR A 600 3.53 -8.06 -3.11
C THR A 600 4.39 -9.27 -2.76
N TYR A 601 5.63 -9.38 -3.26
CA TYR A 601 6.48 -10.54 -2.97
C TYR A 601 6.77 -10.68 -1.47
N ARG A 602 6.81 -9.56 -0.74
CA ARG A 602 7.23 -9.52 0.66
C ARG A 602 6.27 -10.27 1.58
N THR A 603 4.97 -10.07 1.40
CA THR A 603 3.94 -10.53 2.35
C THR A 603 2.71 -11.13 1.68
N THR A 604 2.22 -10.56 0.58
CA THR A 604 1.01 -11.03 -0.13
C THR A 604 1.16 -12.47 -0.64
N TRP A 605 2.20 -12.77 -1.41
CA TRP A 605 2.43 -14.13 -1.96
C TRP A 605 2.70 -15.19 -0.88
N PRO A 606 3.44 -14.90 0.20
CA PRO A 606 3.51 -15.76 1.38
C PRO A 606 2.17 -16.02 2.04
N ALA A 607 1.30 -15.01 2.13
CA ALA A 607 -0.03 -15.15 2.70
C ALA A 607 -0.89 -16.07 1.83
N TYR A 608 -0.88 -15.88 0.51
CA TYR A 608 -1.54 -16.78 -0.43
C TYR A 608 -1.06 -18.22 -0.32
N SER A 609 0.26 -18.43 -0.22
CA SER A 609 0.85 -19.76 -0.10
C SER A 609 0.50 -20.46 1.22
N LEU A 610 0.16 -19.71 2.28
CA LEU A 610 -0.22 -20.28 3.59
C LEU A 610 -1.74 -20.46 3.72
N LEU A 611 -2.50 -19.41 3.41
CA LEU A 611 -3.94 -19.34 3.69
C LEU A 611 -4.78 -19.99 2.59
N THR A 612 -4.36 -19.84 1.32
CA THR A 612 -5.12 -20.28 0.13
C THR A 612 -4.21 -20.86 -0.96
N PRO A 613 -3.41 -21.90 -0.68
CA PRO A 613 -2.40 -22.40 -1.61
C PRO A 613 -2.96 -22.84 -2.98
N LYS A 614 -4.17 -23.40 -3.07
CA LYS A 614 -4.77 -23.74 -4.37
C LYS A 614 -5.07 -22.50 -5.21
N ARG A 615 -5.58 -21.43 -4.58
CA ARG A 615 -5.79 -20.13 -5.25
C ARG A 615 -4.45 -19.53 -5.67
N ALA A 616 -3.44 -19.61 -4.81
CA ALA A 616 -2.08 -19.17 -5.12
C ALA A 616 -1.56 -19.85 -6.40
N GLY A 617 -1.67 -21.18 -6.51
CA GLY A 617 -1.26 -21.94 -7.69
C GLY A 617 -1.92 -21.47 -8.98
N ARG A 618 -3.25 -21.29 -8.97
CA ARG A 618 -3.98 -20.74 -10.14
C ARG A 618 -3.54 -19.34 -10.52
N MET A 619 -3.28 -18.47 -9.53
CA MET A 619 -2.77 -17.12 -9.80
C MET A 619 -1.37 -17.15 -10.41
N VAL A 620 -0.47 -18.01 -9.91
CA VAL A 620 0.86 -18.23 -10.49
C VAL A 620 0.74 -18.70 -11.95
N ASP A 621 -0.11 -19.69 -12.23
CA ASP A 621 -0.33 -20.18 -13.59
C ASP A 621 -0.84 -19.08 -14.54
N GLY A 622 -1.70 -18.18 -14.07
CA GLY A 622 -2.13 -17.02 -14.85
C GLY A 622 -1.02 -16.01 -15.14
N PHE A 623 -0.05 -15.84 -14.24
CA PHE A 623 1.16 -15.06 -14.53
C PHE A 623 2.12 -15.80 -15.47
N VAL A 624 2.26 -17.12 -15.33
CA VAL A 624 3.01 -17.97 -16.25
C VAL A 624 2.40 -17.93 -17.66
N GLN A 625 1.08 -17.77 -17.76
CA GLN A 625 0.41 -17.59 -19.05
C GLN A 625 0.85 -16.30 -19.76
N GLN A 626 1.18 -15.22 -19.03
CA GLN A 626 1.77 -14.01 -19.61
C GLN A 626 3.11 -14.33 -20.31
N TYR A 627 3.93 -15.18 -19.68
CA TYR A 627 5.19 -15.65 -20.27
C TYR A 627 4.95 -16.50 -21.51
N LYS A 628 3.92 -17.36 -21.52
CA LYS A 628 3.55 -18.16 -22.69
C LYS A 628 3.04 -17.29 -23.86
N ASP A 629 2.36 -16.18 -23.56
CA ASP A 629 1.79 -15.28 -24.57
C ASP A 629 2.80 -14.29 -25.15
N GLY A 630 3.56 -13.63 -24.27
CA GLY A 630 4.44 -12.50 -24.62
C GLY A 630 5.91 -12.70 -24.27
N GLY A 631 6.29 -13.86 -23.75
CA GLY A 631 7.68 -14.23 -23.49
C GLY A 631 8.28 -13.69 -22.18
N TRP A 632 7.50 -13.00 -21.35
CA TRP A 632 7.92 -12.43 -20.06
C TRP A 632 6.76 -12.48 -19.05
N ILE A 633 7.09 -12.42 -17.75
CA ILE A 633 6.10 -12.14 -16.71
C ILE A 633 6.21 -10.66 -16.36
N SER A 634 5.08 -9.97 -16.22
CA SER A 634 5.07 -8.57 -15.79
C SER A 634 5.77 -8.37 -14.45
N ARG A 635 6.62 -7.34 -14.36
CA ARG A 635 7.12 -6.82 -13.07
C ARG A 635 6.01 -6.08 -12.33
N TRP A 636 5.35 -5.19 -13.07
CA TRP A 636 4.13 -4.50 -12.71
C TRP A 636 3.11 -4.75 -13.83
N SER A 637 1.94 -5.28 -13.48
CA SER A 637 0.86 -5.57 -14.43
C SER A 637 -0.28 -4.57 -14.25
N SER A 638 -0.68 -3.86 -15.31
CA SER A 638 -1.98 -3.18 -15.42
C SER A 638 -2.35 -2.91 -16.88
N PRO A 639 -3.10 -3.79 -17.54
CA PRO A 639 -3.00 -5.23 -17.36
C PRO A 639 -1.69 -5.80 -17.96
N GLY A 640 -1.05 -5.11 -18.91
CA GLY A 640 0.16 -5.55 -19.61
C GLY A 640 1.46 -5.23 -18.87
N TYR A 641 2.58 -5.10 -19.62
CA TYR A 641 3.92 -4.85 -19.06
C TYR A 641 4.17 -3.36 -18.76
N ALA A 642 3.81 -2.89 -17.55
CA ALA A 642 4.08 -1.51 -17.14
C ALA A 642 5.54 -1.33 -16.67
N ASP A 643 6.18 -0.23 -17.05
CA ASP A 643 7.53 0.12 -16.57
C ASP A 643 7.47 0.91 -15.25
N LEU A 644 7.24 0.19 -14.15
CA LEU A 644 7.22 0.78 -12.80
C LEU A 644 8.03 -0.09 -11.82
N MET A 645 8.63 0.56 -10.82
CA MET A 645 9.47 -0.03 -9.77
C MET A 645 10.68 -0.81 -10.29
N THR A 646 11.43 -1.43 -9.37
CA THR A 646 12.64 -2.22 -9.66
C THR A 646 12.42 -3.72 -9.36
N GLY A 647 13.38 -4.56 -9.75
CA GLY A 647 13.35 -6.01 -9.47
C GLY A 647 12.42 -6.84 -10.37
N THR A 648 12.60 -8.16 -10.35
CA THR A 648 11.75 -9.15 -11.05
C THR A 648 11.09 -10.08 -10.04
N SER A 649 10.44 -9.50 -9.03
CA SER A 649 10.13 -10.19 -7.78
C SER A 649 9.08 -11.32 -7.85
N SER A 650 8.51 -11.57 -9.04
CA SER A 650 7.83 -12.83 -9.34
C SER A 650 8.76 -14.04 -9.22
N ASP A 651 10.06 -13.88 -9.53
CA ASP A 651 11.08 -14.94 -9.43
C ASP A 651 11.12 -15.53 -8.00
N VAL A 652 11.27 -14.68 -6.98
CA VAL A 652 11.31 -15.13 -5.57
C VAL A 652 9.94 -15.49 -5.02
N ALA A 653 8.87 -14.80 -5.44
CA ALA A 653 7.50 -15.11 -5.00
C ALA A 653 7.08 -16.53 -5.43
N PHE A 654 7.32 -16.90 -6.68
CA PHE A 654 6.95 -18.22 -7.20
C PHE A 654 7.89 -19.31 -6.72
N ALA A 655 9.18 -19.01 -6.56
CA ALA A 655 10.11 -19.92 -5.90
C ALA A 655 9.67 -20.24 -4.46
N ASP A 656 9.24 -19.24 -3.70
CA ASP A 656 8.72 -19.41 -2.34
C ASP A 656 7.45 -20.26 -2.31
N ALA A 657 6.49 -20.00 -3.21
CA ALA A 657 5.29 -20.82 -3.36
C ALA A 657 5.65 -22.29 -3.69
N TYR A 658 6.60 -22.51 -4.61
CA TYR A 658 7.04 -23.85 -5.00
C TYR A 658 7.66 -24.64 -3.85
N VAL A 659 8.58 -24.04 -3.09
CA VAL A 659 9.23 -24.74 -1.96
C VAL A 659 8.27 -24.98 -0.79
N LYS A 660 7.17 -24.21 -0.73
CA LYS A 660 6.05 -24.42 0.21
C LYS A 660 5.06 -25.49 -0.27
N GLY A 661 5.20 -26.00 -1.49
CA GLY A 661 4.38 -27.08 -2.03
C GLY A 661 3.09 -26.62 -2.73
N VAL A 662 3.03 -25.35 -3.15
CA VAL A 662 1.96 -24.86 -4.03
C VAL A 662 2.11 -25.50 -5.41
N ASP A 663 0.99 -25.99 -5.97
CA ASP A 663 0.96 -26.68 -7.27
C ASP A 663 0.68 -25.70 -8.42
N PHE A 664 1.54 -25.71 -9.44
CA PHE A 664 1.48 -24.88 -10.66
C PHE A 664 2.53 -25.37 -11.68
N ASP A 665 2.59 -24.76 -12.87
CA ASP A 665 3.60 -25.03 -13.91
C ASP A 665 5.00 -24.49 -13.52
N ALA A 666 5.65 -25.23 -12.63
CA ALA A 666 6.93 -24.87 -12.04
C ALA A 666 8.08 -24.81 -13.07
N GLU A 667 8.07 -25.63 -14.12
CA GLU A 667 9.13 -25.59 -15.13
C GLU A 667 9.04 -24.30 -15.98
N ALA A 668 7.83 -23.87 -16.36
CA ALA A 668 7.64 -22.62 -17.10
C ALA A 668 7.92 -21.39 -16.23
N ALA A 669 7.46 -21.38 -14.97
CA ALA A 669 7.79 -20.31 -14.03
C ALA A 669 9.30 -20.16 -13.81
N TYR A 670 10.01 -21.28 -13.64
CA TYR A 670 11.47 -21.29 -13.50
C TYR A 670 12.15 -20.79 -14.78
N ALA A 671 11.69 -21.22 -15.96
CA ALA A 671 12.24 -20.74 -17.24
C ALA A 671 12.08 -19.21 -17.40
N ALA A 672 10.93 -18.65 -17.01
CA ALA A 672 10.71 -17.21 -17.02
C ALA A 672 11.68 -16.47 -16.07
N ALA A 673 11.90 -17.01 -14.87
CA ALA A 673 12.83 -16.43 -13.90
C ALA A 673 14.29 -16.49 -14.36
N VAL A 674 14.72 -17.61 -14.97
CA VAL A 674 16.06 -17.71 -15.57
C VAL A 674 16.22 -16.69 -16.70
N LYS A 675 15.20 -16.49 -17.54
CA LYS A 675 15.23 -15.46 -18.59
C LYS A 675 15.46 -14.06 -18.01
N ASN A 676 14.72 -13.69 -16.96
CA ASN A 676 14.91 -12.42 -16.23
C ASN A 676 16.36 -12.21 -15.76
N ALA A 677 17.01 -13.28 -15.29
CA ALA A 677 18.33 -13.22 -14.67
C ALA A 677 19.52 -13.42 -15.64
N THR A 678 19.26 -13.72 -16.91
CA THR A 678 20.29 -14.11 -17.89
C THR A 678 20.19 -13.43 -19.25
N VAL A 679 19.12 -12.68 -19.54
CA VAL A 679 18.88 -12.05 -20.84
C VAL A 679 18.68 -10.54 -20.69
N ALA A 680 19.30 -9.77 -21.58
CA ALA A 680 19.04 -8.33 -21.69
C ALA A 680 17.61 -8.09 -22.20
N PRO A 681 16.75 -7.35 -21.46
CA PRO A 681 15.37 -7.15 -21.87
C PRO A 681 15.27 -6.28 -23.14
N PRO A 682 14.33 -6.58 -24.06
CA PRO A 682 14.21 -5.84 -25.32
C PRO A 682 13.59 -4.44 -25.15
N HIS A 683 12.95 -4.15 -24.01
CA HIS A 683 12.33 -2.87 -23.68
C HIS A 683 12.16 -2.75 -22.16
N PRO A 684 12.00 -1.54 -21.59
CA PRO A 684 12.15 -1.35 -20.14
C PRO A 684 11.01 -1.94 -19.27
N GLY A 685 9.83 -2.25 -19.84
CA GLY A 685 8.70 -2.84 -19.10
C GLY A 685 8.86 -4.31 -18.66
N VAL A 686 9.92 -5.02 -19.07
CA VAL A 686 10.15 -6.45 -18.76
C VAL A 686 11.60 -6.70 -18.36
N GLY A 687 11.85 -7.86 -17.74
CA GLY A 687 13.20 -8.30 -17.35
C GLY A 687 13.92 -7.32 -16.41
N ARG A 688 15.20 -7.56 -16.17
CA ARG A 688 16.02 -6.72 -15.27
C ARG A 688 16.73 -5.62 -16.07
N LYS A 689 16.63 -4.37 -15.63
CA LYS A 689 17.37 -3.26 -16.24
C LYS A 689 18.87 -3.40 -15.95
N GLY A 690 19.70 -3.00 -16.92
CA GLY A 690 21.17 -3.08 -16.83
C GLY A 690 21.77 -4.46 -17.15
N MET A 691 20.95 -5.44 -17.57
CA MET A 691 21.40 -6.81 -17.84
C MET A 691 22.44 -6.97 -18.96
N THR A 692 22.65 -5.94 -19.78
CA THR A 692 23.71 -5.93 -20.80
C THR A 692 25.11 -6.05 -20.18
N THR A 693 25.32 -5.54 -18.96
CA THR A 693 26.63 -5.54 -18.30
C THR A 693 26.60 -6.12 -16.88
N ALA A 694 25.44 -6.08 -16.22
CA ALA A 694 25.32 -6.48 -14.81
C ALA A 694 25.74 -7.94 -14.51
N PRO A 695 25.52 -8.95 -15.37
CA PRO A 695 26.01 -10.31 -15.13
C PRO A 695 27.54 -10.36 -14.93
N PHE A 696 28.27 -9.60 -15.74
CA PHE A 696 29.74 -9.63 -15.84
C PHE A 696 30.40 -8.76 -14.75
N LEU A 697 29.86 -7.55 -14.52
CA LEU A 697 30.27 -6.71 -13.38
C LEU A 697 29.91 -7.37 -12.03
N GLY A 698 28.86 -8.20 -12.04
CA GLY A 698 28.20 -8.79 -10.88
C GLY A 698 27.51 -7.76 -9.99
N TYR A 699 27.16 -6.60 -10.54
CA TYR A 699 26.26 -5.59 -9.99
C TYR A 699 25.71 -4.70 -11.12
N THR A 700 24.55 -4.09 -10.91
CA THR A 700 23.99 -3.08 -11.82
C THR A 700 24.65 -1.72 -11.55
N SER A 701 25.27 -1.12 -12.57
CA SER A 701 26.04 0.14 -12.42
C SER A 701 25.14 1.36 -12.22
N THR A 702 25.74 2.48 -11.82
CA THR A 702 25.08 3.79 -11.68
C THR A 702 24.58 4.40 -13.00
N ASP A 703 24.93 3.82 -14.16
CA ASP A 703 24.39 4.24 -15.45
C ASP A 703 22.91 3.83 -15.61
N THR A 704 22.50 2.79 -14.86
CA THR A 704 21.10 2.45 -14.67
C THR A 704 20.56 3.28 -13.50
N ARG A 705 19.49 4.04 -13.76
CA ARG A 705 18.74 4.74 -12.69
C ARG A 705 18.34 3.75 -11.60
N GLU A 706 18.59 4.09 -10.34
CA GLU A 706 18.31 3.22 -9.17
C GLU A 706 19.06 1.87 -9.26
N GLY A 707 20.25 1.87 -9.87
CA GLY A 707 21.03 0.65 -10.15
C GLY A 707 21.30 -0.22 -8.92
N MET A 708 21.52 0.36 -7.74
CA MET A 708 21.64 -0.44 -6.52
C MET A 708 20.35 -1.19 -6.18
N SER A 709 19.20 -0.55 -6.31
CA SER A 709 17.90 -1.19 -6.06
C SER A 709 17.68 -2.36 -7.02
N TRP A 710 18.02 -2.19 -8.30
CA TRP A 710 18.04 -3.29 -9.27
C TRP A 710 18.99 -4.42 -8.87
N ALA A 711 20.18 -4.11 -8.38
CA ALA A 711 21.17 -5.10 -7.97
C ALA A 711 20.70 -5.91 -6.74
N LEU A 712 20.29 -5.24 -5.66
CA LEU A 712 19.93 -5.89 -4.40
C LEU A 712 18.64 -6.72 -4.54
N GLU A 713 17.62 -6.20 -5.20
CA GLU A 713 16.41 -6.97 -5.53
C GLU A 713 16.77 -8.14 -6.48
N GLY A 714 17.70 -7.93 -7.42
CA GLY A 714 18.22 -8.98 -8.30
C GLY A 714 18.85 -10.15 -7.53
N TYR A 715 19.64 -9.86 -6.49
CA TYR A 715 20.28 -10.90 -5.67
C TYR A 715 19.27 -11.70 -4.83
N LEU A 716 18.21 -11.05 -4.35
CA LEU A 716 17.11 -11.74 -3.69
C LEU A 716 16.36 -12.66 -4.66
N ASN A 717 16.15 -12.20 -5.88
CA ASN A 717 15.53 -13.01 -6.93
C ASN A 717 16.42 -14.18 -7.37
N ASP A 718 17.74 -13.97 -7.46
CA ASP A 718 18.71 -15.05 -7.70
C ASP A 718 18.68 -16.10 -6.56
N PHE A 719 18.47 -15.68 -5.31
CA PHE A 719 18.23 -16.63 -4.22
C PHE A 719 16.98 -17.48 -4.45
N GLY A 720 15.86 -16.86 -4.85
CA GLY A 720 14.64 -17.56 -5.23
C GLY A 720 14.88 -18.60 -6.33
N ILE A 721 15.50 -18.18 -7.44
CA ILE A 721 15.85 -19.06 -8.57
C ILE A 721 16.73 -20.22 -8.08
N ALA A 722 17.73 -19.94 -7.24
CA ALA A 722 18.61 -20.96 -6.70
C ALA A 722 17.86 -22.02 -5.89
N ARG A 723 16.91 -21.59 -5.05
CA ARG A 723 16.11 -22.49 -4.21
C ARG A 723 15.15 -23.33 -5.04
N MET A 724 14.46 -22.71 -5.99
CA MET A 724 13.56 -23.42 -6.90
C MET A 724 14.32 -24.40 -7.81
N GLY A 725 15.46 -24.00 -8.37
CA GLY A 725 16.31 -24.85 -9.19
C GLY A 725 16.83 -26.06 -8.43
N LYS A 726 17.23 -25.88 -7.16
CA LYS A 726 17.59 -27.02 -6.29
C LYS A 726 16.43 -28.01 -6.14
N ALA A 727 15.23 -27.51 -5.81
CA ALA A 727 14.05 -28.36 -5.64
C ALA A 727 13.64 -29.06 -6.95
N LEU A 728 13.73 -28.38 -8.09
CA LEU A 728 13.49 -28.97 -9.41
C LEU A 728 14.54 -30.03 -9.76
N TYR A 729 15.82 -29.82 -9.44
CA TYR A 729 16.86 -30.84 -9.60
C TYR A 729 16.58 -32.07 -8.73
N GLU A 730 16.18 -31.87 -7.48
CA GLU A 730 15.83 -32.96 -6.58
C GLU A 730 14.69 -33.82 -7.14
N LYS A 731 13.73 -33.20 -7.83
CA LYS A 731 12.58 -33.88 -8.47
C LYS A 731 12.90 -34.49 -9.85
N THR A 732 13.61 -33.77 -10.72
CA THR A 732 13.75 -34.13 -12.15
C THR A 732 15.11 -34.70 -12.52
N LYS A 733 16.14 -34.46 -11.70
CA LYS A 733 17.55 -34.81 -11.95
C LYS A 733 18.16 -34.19 -13.22
N LYS A 734 17.51 -33.21 -13.86
CA LYS A 734 18.05 -32.48 -15.03
C LYS A 734 19.31 -31.69 -14.60
N PRO A 735 20.50 -31.96 -15.18
CA PRO A 735 21.77 -31.35 -14.73
C PRO A 735 21.78 -29.83 -14.69
N ARG A 736 21.17 -29.16 -15.69
CA ARG A 736 21.11 -27.68 -15.76
C ARG A 736 20.64 -27.03 -14.46
N TYR A 737 19.65 -27.61 -13.80
CA TYR A 737 19.07 -27.04 -12.58
C TYR A 737 20.05 -27.05 -11.41
N LYS A 738 20.95 -28.05 -11.37
CA LYS A 738 22.00 -28.12 -10.36
C LYS A 738 23.06 -27.04 -10.57
N GLU A 739 23.49 -26.84 -11.81
CA GLU A 739 24.51 -25.85 -12.18
C GLU A 739 23.98 -24.43 -12.01
N GLU A 740 22.80 -24.14 -12.55
CA GLU A 740 22.09 -22.87 -12.38
C GLU A 740 21.83 -22.56 -10.90
N SER A 741 21.37 -23.55 -10.12
CA SER A 741 21.13 -23.36 -8.69
C SER A 741 22.40 -22.91 -7.93
N ALA A 742 23.54 -23.56 -8.20
CA ALA A 742 24.81 -23.19 -7.57
C ALA A 742 25.27 -21.78 -8.00
N TYR A 743 25.09 -21.43 -9.28
CA TYR A 743 25.43 -20.12 -9.82
C TYR A 743 24.58 -18.99 -9.24
N PHE A 744 23.26 -19.15 -9.21
CA PHE A 744 22.39 -18.12 -8.66
C PHE A 744 22.50 -18.00 -7.14
N LEU A 745 22.78 -19.10 -6.41
CA LEU A 745 23.06 -19.01 -4.97
C LEU A 745 24.32 -18.18 -4.69
N SER A 746 25.32 -18.30 -5.57
CA SER A 746 26.56 -17.54 -5.52
C SER A 746 26.32 -16.06 -5.84
N ARG A 747 25.55 -15.76 -6.90
CA ARG A 747 25.15 -14.39 -7.25
C ARG A 747 24.31 -13.71 -6.17
N ALA A 748 23.50 -14.46 -5.43
CA ALA A 748 22.71 -13.94 -4.31
C ALA A 748 23.57 -13.32 -3.18
N GLN A 749 24.88 -13.61 -3.15
CA GLN A 749 25.84 -13.05 -2.19
C GLN A 749 26.59 -11.80 -2.73
N ASN A 750 26.35 -11.38 -3.96
CA ASN A 750 27.03 -10.22 -4.57
C ASN A 750 26.68 -8.88 -3.92
N TYR A 751 25.70 -8.81 -3.02
CA TYR A 751 25.41 -7.61 -2.23
C TYR A 751 26.66 -7.08 -1.49
N VAL A 752 27.60 -7.95 -1.11
CA VAL A 752 28.87 -7.56 -0.48
C VAL A 752 29.72 -6.65 -1.38
N LYS A 753 29.56 -6.71 -2.72
CA LYS A 753 30.29 -5.86 -3.68
C LYS A 753 29.88 -4.39 -3.59
N LEU A 754 28.68 -4.10 -3.09
CA LEU A 754 28.12 -2.75 -2.97
C LEU A 754 28.16 -2.20 -1.54
N PHE A 755 28.77 -2.92 -0.58
CA PHE A 755 28.94 -2.43 0.78
C PHE A 755 30.25 -1.62 0.92
N ASP A 756 30.15 -0.31 1.09
CA ASP A 756 31.30 0.55 1.28
C ASP A 756 31.65 0.65 2.78
N ARG A 757 32.68 -0.10 3.19
CA ARG A 757 33.16 -0.12 4.58
C ARG A 757 33.65 1.24 5.08
N ARG A 758 34.01 2.18 4.19
CA ARG A 758 34.51 3.51 4.58
C ARG A 758 33.38 4.40 5.12
N VAL A 759 32.14 4.14 4.71
CA VAL A 759 30.94 4.85 5.18
C VAL A 759 30.00 3.96 6.00
N GLY A 760 30.15 2.64 5.93
CA GLY A 760 29.34 1.67 6.69
C GLY A 760 27.90 1.52 6.17
N PHE A 761 27.72 1.71 4.86
CA PHE A 761 26.45 1.61 4.14
C PHE A 761 26.66 1.01 2.75
N PHE A 762 25.57 0.58 2.13
CA PHE A 762 25.57 0.27 0.70
C PHE A 762 25.65 1.57 -0.11
N GLN A 763 26.41 1.56 -1.20
CA GLN A 763 26.50 2.67 -2.15
C GLN A 763 26.66 2.14 -3.59
N GLY A 764 26.10 2.83 -4.59
CA GLY A 764 26.22 2.45 -6.00
C GLY A 764 27.67 2.57 -6.52
N LYS A 765 27.98 1.79 -7.56
CA LYS A 765 29.26 1.85 -8.28
C LYS A 765 29.04 2.10 -9.76
N ASP A 766 29.94 2.84 -10.39
CA ASP A 766 29.96 2.98 -11.85
C ASP A 766 30.46 1.68 -12.52
N ALA A 767 30.43 1.63 -13.86
CA ALA A 767 30.88 0.47 -14.62
C ALA A 767 32.38 0.15 -14.45
N ARG A 768 33.19 1.09 -13.94
CA ARG A 768 34.62 0.90 -13.66
C ARG A 768 34.89 0.40 -12.24
N GLY A 769 33.88 0.35 -11.39
CA GLY A 769 33.99 -0.06 -10.00
C GLY A 769 34.16 1.08 -9.00
N ASP A 770 34.13 2.33 -9.45
CA ASP A 770 34.24 3.50 -8.58
C ASP A 770 32.92 3.78 -7.86
N TRP A 771 33.01 4.08 -6.57
CA TRP A 771 31.85 4.43 -5.75
C TRP A 771 31.22 5.77 -6.18
N ARG A 772 29.89 5.87 -6.14
CA ARG A 772 29.15 7.09 -6.50
C ARG A 772 29.67 8.34 -5.79
N LEU A 773 29.86 8.27 -4.47
CA LEU A 773 30.35 9.38 -3.64
C LEU A 773 31.60 8.96 -2.85
N PRO A 774 32.57 9.88 -2.69
CA PRO A 774 33.64 9.69 -1.72
C PRO A 774 33.09 9.78 -0.28
N PRO A 775 33.79 9.19 0.72
CA PRO A 775 33.29 9.12 2.10
C PRO A 775 32.90 10.47 2.73
N GLY A 776 33.61 11.56 2.40
CA GLY A 776 33.34 12.90 2.94
C GLY A 776 32.09 13.59 2.38
N SER A 777 31.46 13.04 1.34
CA SER A 777 30.26 13.59 0.70
C SER A 777 29.03 12.70 0.86
N PHE A 778 29.17 11.53 1.49
CA PHE A 778 28.08 10.59 1.68
C PHE A 778 27.26 10.95 2.92
N ASP A 779 25.95 11.17 2.74
CA ASP A 779 24.99 11.29 3.83
C ASP A 779 23.90 10.21 3.67
N PRO A 780 23.76 9.28 4.64
CA PRO A 780 22.82 8.16 4.52
C PRO A 780 21.34 8.59 4.54
N ARG A 781 21.05 9.86 4.85
CA ARG A 781 19.69 10.41 4.89
C ARG A 781 19.19 10.82 3.51
N VAL A 782 20.09 11.04 2.54
CA VAL A 782 19.71 11.49 1.19
C VAL A 782 18.96 10.39 0.44
N TRP A 783 17.75 10.72 -0.02
CA TRP A 783 16.88 9.80 -0.75
C TRP A 783 17.21 9.73 -2.26
N GLY A 784 16.85 8.62 -2.89
CA GLY A 784 16.96 8.47 -4.33
C GLY A 784 18.38 8.11 -4.82
N HIS A 785 18.67 8.44 -6.08
CA HIS A 785 19.88 8.03 -6.82
C HIS A 785 20.04 6.52 -6.97
N ASP A 786 20.54 5.87 -5.91
CA ASP A 786 20.78 4.43 -5.84
C ASP A 786 19.56 3.69 -5.29
N TYR A 787 18.78 4.37 -4.45
CA TYR A 787 17.66 3.82 -3.68
C TYR A 787 16.32 4.20 -4.32
N THR A 788 15.44 3.22 -4.52
CA THR A 788 14.05 3.46 -4.89
C THR A 788 13.23 3.79 -3.64
N GLU A 789 12.58 4.96 -3.62
CA GLU A 789 11.63 5.44 -2.60
C GLU A 789 12.13 5.41 -1.16
N THR A 790 13.45 5.49 -0.97
CA THR A 790 14.06 5.56 0.36
C THR A 790 15.50 6.06 0.27
N ASN A 791 16.28 5.84 1.31
CA ASN A 791 17.67 6.23 1.46
C ASN A 791 18.55 5.06 1.96
N ALA A 792 19.83 5.34 2.24
CA ALA A 792 20.80 4.34 2.65
C ALA A 792 20.48 3.69 4.01
N TRP A 793 19.73 4.37 4.89
CA TRP A 793 19.35 3.82 6.19
C TRP A 793 18.45 2.59 6.06
N THR A 794 17.47 2.64 5.16
CA THR A 794 16.58 1.50 4.90
C THR A 794 17.33 0.38 4.19
N PHE A 795 18.16 0.73 3.19
CA PHE A 795 18.94 -0.24 2.41
C PHE A 795 20.06 -0.93 3.20
N ALA A 796 20.45 -0.40 4.36
CA ALA A 796 21.40 -1.02 5.28
C ALA A 796 21.04 -2.46 5.67
N PHE A 797 19.79 -2.89 5.44
CA PHE A 797 19.27 -4.19 5.84
C PHE A 797 18.69 -5.02 4.67
N THR A 798 18.93 -4.60 3.42
CA THR A 798 18.38 -5.25 2.21
C THR A 798 19.27 -6.41 1.74
N ALA A 799 19.39 -7.43 2.59
CA ALA A 799 19.95 -8.75 2.24
C ALA A 799 19.31 -9.86 3.12
N PRO A 800 17.97 -9.96 3.16
CA PRO A 800 17.28 -10.88 4.07
C PRO A 800 17.57 -12.36 3.77
N GLN A 801 18.00 -12.70 2.56
CA GLN A 801 18.46 -14.04 2.20
C GLN A 801 19.75 -14.46 2.93
N ASP A 802 20.56 -13.50 3.38
CA ASP A 802 21.85 -13.75 4.01
C ASP A 802 22.11 -12.88 5.25
N THR A 803 21.18 -12.91 6.21
CA THR A 803 21.22 -12.10 7.43
C THR A 803 22.51 -12.26 8.26
N ARG A 804 23.13 -13.45 8.28
CA ARG A 804 24.43 -13.68 8.92
C ARG A 804 25.57 -13.03 8.14
N GLY A 805 25.58 -13.15 6.82
CA GLY A 805 26.55 -12.45 5.98
C GLY A 805 26.44 -10.92 6.10
N LEU A 806 25.21 -10.40 6.17
CA LEU A 806 24.93 -8.99 6.47
C LEU A 806 25.46 -8.60 7.86
N ALA A 807 25.23 -9.43 8.89
CA ALA A 807 25.80 -9.18 10.21
C ALA A 807 27.33 -9.11 10.16
N ASN A 808 27.98 -10.00 9.40
CA ASN A 808 29.43 -10.04 9.25
C ASN A 808 29.98 -8.76 8.57
N LEU A 809 29.24 -8.12 7.65
CA LEU A 809 29.62 -6.81 7.09
C LEU A 809 29.75 -5.71 8.16
N TYR A 810 28.89 -5.76 9.18
CA TYR A 810 28.92 -4.81 10.30
C TYR A 810 29.88 -5.20 11.43
N GLY A 811 30.51 -6.38 11.37
CA GLY A 811 31.37 -6.91 12.44
C GLY A 811 30.68 -7.88 13.40
N GLY A 812 29.58 -8.51 12.97
CA GLY A 812 28.86 -9.56 13.67
C GLY A 812 27.51 -9.14 14.25
N ARG A 813 26.80 -10.09 14.88
CA ARG A 813 25.41 -9.94 15.37
C ARG A 813 25.21 -8.72 16.27
N THR A 814 26.14 -8.49 17.22
CA THR A 814 26.07 -7.35 18.14
C THR A 814 26.16 -6.00 17.40
N ALA A 815 27.01 -5.91 16.37
CA ALA A 815 27.16 -4.69 15.60
C ALA A 815 25.97 -4.43 14.67
N LEU A 816 25.38 -5.49 14.10
CA LEU A 816 24.09 -5.40 13.41
C LEU A 816 22.98 -4.85 14.33
N GLY A 817 22.89 -5.37 15.57
CA GLY A 817 21.97 -4.85 16.58
C GLY A 817 22.16 -3.37 16.87
N LYS A 818 23.40 -2.89 16.99
CA LYS A 818 23.70 -1.46 17.16
C LYS A 818 23.32 -0.62 15.93
N LYS A 819 23.48 -1.16 14.72
CA LYS A 819 23.06 -0.47 13.48
C LYS A 819 21.54 -0.32 13.43
N LEU A 820 20.80 -1.34 13.84
CA LEU A 820 19.34 -1.26 13.99
C LEU A 820 18.93 -0.27 15.09
N ASP A 821 19.63 -0.25 16.24
CA ASP A 821 19.37 0.75 17.29
C ASP A 821 19.55 2.18 16.76
N ALA A 822 20.61 2.41 15.97
CA ALA A 822 20.84 3.70 15.31
C ALA A 822 19.74 4.03 14.29
N TYR A 823 19.27 3.06 13.52
CA TYR A 823 18.17 3.23 12.57
C TYR A 823 16.86 3.66 13.26
N PHE A 824 16.46 2.97 14.33
CA PHE A 824 15.22 3.28 15.07
C PHE A 824 15.31 4.54 15.96
N SER A 825 16.52 5.08 16.19
CA SER A 825 16.73 6.29 17.00
C SER A 825 17.06 7.55 16.20
N THR A 826 17.58 7.41 14.98
CA THR A 826 17.89 8.55 14.10
C THR A 826 16.59 9.08 13.50
N PRO A 827 16.18 10.34 13.73
CA PRO A 827 14.90 10.83 13.21
C PRO A 827 14.92 11.03 11.69
N GLU A 828 13.87 10.56 10.99
CA GLU A 828 13.51 11.09 9.67
C GLU A 828 12.84 12.45 9.85
N THR A 829 13.23 13.44 9.04
CA THR A 829 12.83 14.85 9.18
C THR A 829 11.97 15.34 8.02
N ALA A 830 11.87 14.57 6.93
CA ALA A 830 11.21 14.98 5.68
C ALA A 830 11.67 16.36 5.20
N SER A 831 12.95 16.68 5.36
CA SER A 831 13.50 18.00 5.00
C SER A 831 14.01 18.01 3.57
N LYS A 832 13.78 19.13 2.87
CA LYS A 832 14.20 19.33 1.48
C LYS A 832 15.69 19.09 1.22
N GLU A 833 16.55 19.32 2.22
CA GLU A 833 17.99 19.03 2.15
C GLU A 833 18.29 17.55 1.80
N PHE A 834 17.44 16.62 2.23
CA PHE A 834 17.62 15.18 2.01
C PHE A 834 16.80 14.62 0.85
N ALA A 835 16.16 15.48 0.05
CA ALA A 835 15.33 15.07 -1.08
C ALA A 835 16.14 14.38 -2.22
N GLY A 836 17.46 14.57 -2.25
CA GLY A 836 18.37 13.92 -3.20
C GLY A 836 17.90 14.01 -4.65
N SER A 837 17.82 12.88 -5.35
CA SER A 837 17.45 12.86 -6.78
C SER A 837 16.00 13.23 -7.07
N TYR A 838 15.13 13.28 -6.06
CA TYR A 838 13.74 13.69 -6.23
C TYR A 838 13.59 15.21 -6.34
N GLY A 839 14.55 16.00 -5.84
CA GLY A 839 14.55 17.48 -5.90
C GLY A 839 13.51 18.17 -5.01
N GLN A 840 12.55 17.42 -4.47
CA GLN A 840 11.51 17.87 -3.55
C GLN A 840 11.16 16.77 -2.52
N VAL A 841 10.47 17.17 -1.46
CA VAL A 841 9.93 16.23 -0.48
C VAL A 841 8.75 15.50 -1.12
N ILE A 842 8.86 14.18 -1.24
CA ILE A 842 7.78 13.29 -1.70
C ILE A 842 6.93 12.85 -0.50
N HIS A 843 5.75 12.25 -0.76
CA HIS A 843 4.80 11.94 0.31
C HIS A 843 5.38 10.89 1.29
N GLU A 844 6.12 9.91 0.79
CA GLU A 844 6.75 8.83 1.54
C GLU A 844 7.75 9.35 2.59
N MET A 845 8.45 10.45 2.29
CA MET A 845 9.34 11.11 3.27
C MET A 845 8.54 11.69 4.45
N THR A 846 7.41 12.33 4.14
CA THR A 846 6.53 12.97 5.13
C THR A 846 5.85 11.91 6.01
N GLU A 847 5.41 10.82 5.40
CA GLU A 847 4.80 9.67 6.08
C GLU A 847 5.82 8.91 6.95
N ALA A 848 7.06 8.74 6.46
CA ALA A 848 8.14 8.12 7.23
C ALA A 848 8.48 8.94 8.49
N ARG A 849 8.54 10.27 8.37
CA ARG A 849 8.67 11.18 9.53
C ARG A 849 7.53 10.94 10.53
N ASP A 850 6.29 10.93 10.04
CA ASP A 850 5.09 10.83 10.89
C ASP A 850 4.85 9.42 11.45
N THR A 851 5.59 8.42 10.98
CA THR A 851 5.72 7.13 11.67
C THR A 851 6.35 7.29 13.05
N ARG A 852 7.23 8.27 13.30
CA ARG A 852 7.83 8.57 14.63
C ARG A 852 8.57 7.39 15.27
N MET A 853 9.29 6.61 14.45
CA MET A 853 10.13 5.45 14.84
C MET A 853 11.57 5.55 14.32
N GLY A 854 12.13 6.77 14.28
CA GLY A 854 13.44 7.02 13.68
C GLY A 854 13.37 7.00 12.15
N MET A 855 14.31 6.30 11.52
CA MET A 855 14.34 6.09 10.07
C MET A 855 13.39 4.96 9.61
N TYR A 856 12.69 4.32 10.55
CA TYR A 856 11.68 3.31 10.23
C TYR A 856 10.41 3.93 9.66
N GLY A 857 10.45 4.17 8.34
CA GLY A 857 9.29 4.54 7.54
C GLY A 857 8.42 3.34 7.20
N HIS A 858 7.68 2.82 8.20
CA HIS A 858 6.71 1.73 8.00
C HIS A 858 5.59 2.07 6.99
N SER A 859 5.54 3.32 6.53
CA SER A 859 4.69 3.76 5.44
C SER A 859 5.12 3.23 4.06
N ASN A 860 6.29 2.60 3.92
CA ASN A 860 6.77 2.06 2.64
C ASN A 860 7.50 0.70 2.80
N GLN A 861 7.37 -0.14 1.79
CA GLN A 861 7.65 -1.57 1.67
C GLN A 861 9.12 -1.96 1.94
N PRO A 862 10.14 -1.19 1.49
CA PRO A 862 11.54 -1.53 1.77
C PRO A 862 11.87 -1.62 3.26
N SER A 863 11.02 -1.06 4.12
CA SER A 863 11.19 -1.10 5.57
C SER A 863 10.58 -2.35 6.24
N HIS A 864 9.60 -3.00 5.63
CA HIS A 864 8.67 -3.91 6.32
C HIS A 864 9.32 -5.11 7.01
N HIS A 865 10.44 -5.61 6.51
CA HIS A 865 11.19 -6.71 7.11
C HIS A 865 12.15 -6.28 8.23
N ILE A 866 12.51 -5.00 8.33
CA ILE A 866 13.66 -4.52 9.11
C ILE A 866 13.50 -4.79 10.62
N ALA A 867 12.29 -4.65 11.17
CA ALA A 867 12.04 -4.94 12.59
C ALA A 867 12.35 -6.41 12.94
N TYR A 868 12.17 -7.34 12.00
CA TYR A 868 12.47 -8.76 12.16
C TYR A 868 13.96 -9.09 12.01
N VAL A 869 14.80 -8.15 11.53
CA VAL A 869 16.26 -8.36 11.42
C VAL A 869 16.94 -8.41 12.80
N TYR A 870 16.30 -7.89 13.86
CA TYR A 870 16.80 -8.08 15.24
C TYR A 870 16.88 -9.56 15.66
N ASP A 871 16.05 -10.44 15.10
CA ASP A 871 16.14 -11.90 15.32
C ASP A 871 17.51 -12.43 14.87
N ALA A 872 17.99 -11.99 13.70
CA ALA A 872 19.32 -12.33 13.21
C ALA A 872 20.44 -11.73 14.09
N ALA A 873 20.21 -10.53 14.63
CA ALA A 873 21.09 -9.90 15.61
C ALA A 873 21.10 -10.59 16.99
N GLY A 874 20.21 -11.58 17.22
CA GLY A 874 20.09 -12.28 18.51
C GLY A 874 19.40 -11.46 19.59
N GLN A 875 18.58 -10.49 19.20
CA GLN A 875 17.87 -9.58 20.10
C GLN A 875 16.35 -9.60 19.83
N PRO A 876 15.70 -10.78 19.84
CA PRO A 876 14.29 -10.92 19.42
C PRO A 876 13.31 -10.08 20.25
N TRP A 877 13.65 -9.74 21.50
CA TRP A 877 12.83 -8.84 22.32
C TRP A 877 12.67 -7.45 21.69
N LYS A 878 13.63 -6.99 20.86
CA LYS A 878 13.51 -5.74 20.11
C LYS A 878 12.60 -5.88 18.88
N THR A 879 12.59 -7.04 18.21
CA THR A 879 11.57 -7.34 17.19
C THR A 879 10.18 -7.26 17.80
N GLN A 880 9.98 -7.93 18.95
CA GLN A 880 8.71 -7.95 19.67
C GLN A 880 8.22 -6.55 20.03
N GLU A 881 9.11 -5.70 20.57
CA GLU A 881 8.81 -4.32 20.91
C GLU A 881 8.39 -3.51 19.67
N LYS A 882 9.20 -3.53 18.59
CA LYS A 882 8.97 -2.67 17.42
C LYS A 882 7.76 -3.09 16.59
N VAL A 883 7.55 -4.40 16.42
CA VAL A 883 6.36 -4.93 15.73
C VAL A 883 5.09 -4.58 16.50
N ARG A 884 5.11 -4.68 17.84
CA ARG A 884 3.94 -4.32 18.67
C ARG A 884 3.69 -2.81 18.71
N GLU A 885 4.73 -1.99 18.73
CA GLU A 885 4.59 -0.52 18.60
C GLU A 885 3.96 -0.15 17.25
N ALA A 886 4.41 -0.75 16.13
CA ALA A 886 3.85 -0.49 14.81
C ALA A 886 2.36 -0.86 14.73
N MET A 887 1.99 -2.09 15.11
CA MET A 887 0.59 -2.55 15.06
C MET A 887 -0.33 -1.74 15.97
N SER A 888 0.14 -1.27 17.13
CA SER A 888 -0.72 -0.57 18.10
C SER A 888 -1.11 0.85 17.70
N ARG A 889 -0.41 1.47 16.74
CA ARG A 889 -0.66 2.89 16.41
C ARG A 889 -0.63 3.29 14.94
N LEU A 890 -0.06 2.47 14.05
CA LEU A 890 0.06 2.84 12.64
C LEU A 890 -1.17 2.44 11.80
N TYR A 891 -1.97 1.48 12.29
CA TYR A 891 -3.13 0.92 11.59
C TYR A 891 -4.48 1.47 12.08
N LEU A 892 -4.49 2.68 12.66
CA LEU A 892 -5.66 3.28 13.33
C LEU A 892 -6.45 4.24 12.44
N GLY A 893 -7.70 4.53 12.85
CA GLY A 893 -8.56 5.55 12.24
C GLY A 893 -9.51 5.05 11.17
N SER A 894 -9.83 3.75 11.18
CA SER A 894 -10.77 3.12 10.25
C SER A 894 -12.15 3.79 10.26
N GLU A 895 -12.55 4.40 11.39
CA GLU A 895 -13.83 5.06 11.61
C GLU A 895 -14.01 6.36 10.81
N ILE A 896 -12.91 6.92 10.29
CA ILE A 896 -12.90 8.18 9.54
C ILE A 896 -12.17 8.04 8.20
N GLY A 897 -12.15 6.83 7.64
CA GLY A 897 -11.54 6.55 6.34
C GLY A 897 -10.00 6.55 6.32
N GLN A 898 -9.31 6.60 7.47
CA GLN A 898 -7.87 6.36 7.54
C GLN A 898 -7.59 4.84 7.58
N GLY A 899 -6.49 4.40 8.21
CA GLY A 899 -6.25 3.00 8.51
C GLY A 899 -4.84 2.51 8.22
N TYR A 900 -4.03 3.24 7.45
CA TYR A 900 -2.65 2.86 7.12
C TYR A 900 -1.67 4.01 7.29
N PRO A 901 -0.39 3.74 7.62
CA PRO A 901 0.67 4.76 7.72
C PRO A 901 1.14 5.33 6.37
N GLY A 902 0.88 4.64 5.26
CA GLY A 902 1.26 5.00 3.89
C GLY A 902 0.36 4.24 2.90
N ASP A 903 0.85 3.99 1.69
CA ASP A 903 0.11 3.26 0.65
C ASP A 903 -0.16 1.79 1.05
N GLU A 904 -1.32 1.26 0.67
CA GLU A 904 -1.71 -0.12 1.01
C GLU A 904 -1.05 -1.17 0.11
N ASP A 905 -0.80 -0.79 -1.14
CA ASP A 905 -0.07 -1.52 -2.18
C ASP A 905 -0.50 -2.98 -2.37
N ASN A 906 -1.73 -3.12 -2.84
CA ASN A 906 -2.29 -4.35 -3.39
C ASN A 906 -2.22 -5.55 -2.43
N GLY A 907 -2.47 -5.29 -1.14
CA GLY A 907 -2.46 -6.32 -0.10
C GLY A 907 -1.12 -6.48 0.64
N GLU A 908 -0.05 -5.80 0.23
CA GLU A 908 1.28 -5.98 0.85
C GLU A 908 1.26 -5.53 2.33
N MET A 909 0.83 -4.30 2.59
CA MET A 909 0.83 -3.75 3.95
C MET A 909 -0.25 -4.43 4.80
N SER A 910 -1.37 -4.81 4.17
CA SER A 910 -2.41 -5.62 4.79
C SER A 910 -1.90 -6.99 5.26
N ALA A 911 -1.16 -7.71 4.40
CA ALA A 911 -0.59 -9.00 4.73
C ALA A 911 0.51 -8.89 5.80
N TRP A 912 1.25 -7.78 5.84
CA TRP A 912 2.20 -7.51 6.93
C TRP A 912 1.50 -7.52 8.29
N TYR A 913 0.35 -6.82 8.40
CA TYR A 913 -0.45 -6.80 9.63
C TYR A 913 -0.98 -8.19 9.97
N VAL A 914 -1.54 -8.91 9.00
CA VAL A 914 -2.09 -10.27 9.23
C VAL A 914 -1.01 -11.19 9.80
N PHE A 915 0.15 -11.28 9.16
CA PHE A 915 1.27 -12.09 9.64
C PHE A 915 1.74 -11.67 11.03
N SER A 916 2.02 -10.37 11.21
CA SER A 916 2.51 -9.84 12.48
C SER A 916 1.52 -10.06 13.62
N SER A 917 0.21 -9.98 13.35
CA SER A 917 -0.84 -10.22 14.34
C SER A 917 -0.92 -11.68 14.81
N LEU A 918 -0.55 -12.63 13.93
CA LEU A 918 -0.40 -14.05 14.25
C LEU A 918 0.94 -14.36 14.95
N GLY A 919 1.85 -13.39 15.02
CA GLY A 919 3.12 -13.49 15.73
C GLY A 919 4.29 -14.02 14.89
N PHE A 920 4.20 -14.03 13.56
CA PHE A 920 5.31 -14.45 12.69
C PHE A 920 5.26 -13.80 11.30
N TYR A 921 6.41 -13.67 10.62
CA TYR A 921 6.59 -12.91 9.37
C TYR A 921 7.52 -13.62 8.36
N PRO A 922 7.25 -13.59 7.04
CA PRO A 922 8.09 -14.23 6.02
C PRO A 922 9.39 -13.44 5.73
N LEU A 923 10.37 -13.47 6.65
CA LEU A 923 11.63 -12.73 6.49
C LEU A 923 12.51 -13.27 5.36
N VAL A 924 12.76 -14.58 5.33
CA VAL A 924 13.69 -15.23 4.37
C VAL A 924 12.89 -15.88 3.24
N MET A 925 12.42 -15.04 2.33
CA MET A 925 11.62 -15.47 1.17
C MET A 925 12.35 -16.47 0.27
N GLY A 926 11.68 -17.57 -0.11
CA GLY A 926 12.25 -18.64 -0.94
C GLY A 926 12.84 -19.81 -0.15
N GLN A 927 12.90 -19.73 1.18
CA GLN A 927 13.44 -20.78 2.06
C GLN A 927 12.37 -21.61 2.78
N GLY A 928 11.12 -21.14 2.82
CA GLY A 928 10.00 -21.83 3.46
C GLY A 928 10.00 -21.74 4.99
N GLU A 929 10.26 -20.55 5.54
CA GLU A 929 10.20 -20.28 6.99
C GLU A 929 9.62 -18.90 7.32
N TYR A 930 9.26 -18.68 8.59
CA TYR A 930 8.73 -17.44 9.12
C TYR A 930 9.49 -17.03 10.39
N ALA A 931 9.95 -15.78 10.47
CA ALA A 931 10.56 -15.17 11.65
C ALA A 931 9.49 -14.91 12.73
N VAL A 932 9.80 -15.13 14.00
CA VAL A 932 8.86 -14.98 15.12
C VAL A 932 8.86 -13.54 15.62
N GLY A 933 7.67 -12.92 15.64
CA GLY A 933 7.45 -11.61 16.22
C GLY A 933 6.81 -11.69 17.61
N SER A 934 5.71 -10.96 17.78
CA SER A 934 4.88 -10.96 18.99
C SER A 934 3.42 -10.95 18.58
N PRO A 935 2.60 -11.96 18.95
CA PRO A 935 1.21 -12.02 18.54
C PRO A 935 0.41 -10.83 19.11
N LEU A 936 -0.70 -10.47 18.46
CA LEU A 936 -1.56 -9.37 18.87
C LEU A 936 -2.75 -9.81 19.73
N PHE A 937 -3.29 -10.99 19.43
CA PHE A 937 -4.50 -11.52 20.07
C PHE A 937 -4.18 -12.47 21.23
N THR A 938 -5.17 -12.73 22.08
CA THR A 938 -5.02 -13.73 23.15
C THR A 938 -5.11 -15.15 22.62
N LYS A 939 -5.85 -15.34 21.53
CA LYS A 939 -5.87 -16.54 20.72
C LYS A 939 -6.20 -16.19 19.27
N ALA A 940 -5.59 -16.89 18.33
CA ALA A 940 -5.98 -16.88 16.92
C ALA A 940 -6.05 -18.31 16.40
N THR A 941 -7.06 -18.62 15.59
CA THR A 941 -7.20 -19.90 14.89
C THR A 941 -7.15 -19.64 13.40
N VAL A 942 -6.19 -20.26 12.70
CA VAL A 942 -6.06 -20.19 11.24
C VAL A 942 -6.55 -21.50 10.63
N HIS A 943 -7.66 -21.43 9.89
CA HIS A 943 -8.29 -22.58 9.22
C HIS A 943 -7.63 -22.83 7.86
N LEU A 944 -6.65 -23.73 7.85
CA LEU A 944 -5.85 -24.03 6.66
C LEU A 944 -6.69 -24.74 5.59
N GLU A 945 -6.33 -24.54 4.31
CA GLU A 945 -7.06 -25.12 3.18
C GLU A 945 -7.07 -26.66 3.15
N ASN A 946 -6.16 -27.30 3.89
CA ASN A 946 -6.13 -28.76 4.06
C ASN A 946 -7.08 -29.29 5.15
N GLY A 947 -7.95 -28.43 5.73
CA GLY A 947 -8.94 -28.79 6.74
C GLY A 947 -8.39 -28.92 8.15
N ARG A 948 -7.16 -28.46 8.41
CA ARG A 948 -6.53 -28.43 9.73
C ARG A 948 -6.45 -27.02 10.27
N ASP A 949 -6.36 -26.91 11.59
CA ASP A 949 -6.20 -25.62 12.25
C ASP A 949 -4.78 -25.42 12.76
N LEU A 950 -4.27 -24.21 12.56
CA LEU A 950 -3.13 -23.69 13.30
C LEU A 950 -3.66 -22.75 14.38
N THR A 951 -3.49 -23.11 15.65
CA THR A 951 -3.89 -22.29 16.78
C THR A 951 -2.69 -21.58 17.38
N VAL A 952 -2.77 -20.25 17.50
CA VAL A 952 -1.80 -19.39 18.19
C VAL A 952 -2.39 -19.01 19.54
N ASN A 953 -1.81 -19.47 20.64
CA ASN A 953 -2.25 -19.19 22.00
C ASN A 953 -1.30 -18.20 22.69
N ALA A 954 -1.83 -17.09 23.19
CA ALA A 954 -1.08 -16.09 23.95
C ALA A 954 -1.98 -15.49 25.06
N PRO A 955 -2.46 -16.30 26.03
CA PRO A 955 -3.56 -15.91 26.93
C PRO A 955 -3.26 -14.71 27.84
N ARG A 956 -1.98 -14.39 28.06
CA ARG A 956 -1.56 -13.21 28.84
C ARG A 956 -1.23 -11.99 27.98
N ASN A 957 -1.45 -12.04 26.67
CA ASN A 957 -1.14 -10.94 25.77
C ASN A 957 -2.01 -9.71 26.05
N ASN A 958 -1.40 -8.54 26.08
CA ASN A 958 -2.06 -7.23 26.20
C ASN A 958 -1.07 -6.11 25.79
N ALA A 959 -1.42 -4.85 26.03
CA ALA A 959 -0.58 -3.69 25.71
C ALA A 959 0.76 -3.64 26.50
N ARG A 960 0.86 -4.31 27.65
CA ARG A 960 2.10 -4.39 28.46
C ARG A 960 2.87 -5.69 28.20
N ASN A 961 2.16 -6.81 28.09
CA ASN A 961 2.73 -8.14 27.93
C ASN A 961 3.08 -8.43 26.46
N VAL A 962 4.07 -7.72 25.94
CA VAL A 962 4.49 -7.79 24.53
C VAL A 962 5.66 -8.74 24.28
N TYR A 963 6.37 -9.16 25.33
CA TYR A 963 7.60 -9.94 25.21
C TYR A 963 7.38 -11.45 25.36
N VAL A 964 7.96 -12.22 24.44
CA VAL A 964 7.94 -13.69 24.48
C VAL A 964 8.93 -14.17 25.53
N GLN A 965 8.42 -14.90 26.52
CA GLN A 965 9.17 -15.57 27.59
C GLN A 965 9.53 -17.01 27.23
N GLY A 966 8.79 -17.58 26.28
CA GLY A 966 8.99 -18.93 25.77
C GLY A 966 7.94 -19.25 24.72
N LEU A 967 8.30 -20.12 23.79
CA LEU A 967 7.39 -20.65 22.77
C LEU A 967 7.38 -22.18 22.88
N ARG A 968 6.19 -22.77 22.85
CA ARG A 968 6.02 -24.20 22.60
C ARG A 968 5.33 -24.42 21.27
N VAL A 969 5.80 -25.42 20.55
CA VAL A 969 5.22 -25.84 19.29
C VAL A 969 4.75 -27.27 19.44
N ASN A 970 3.44 -27.50 19.36
CA ASN A 970 2.83 -28.80 19.65
C ASN A 970 3.30 -29.37 21.02
N GLY A 971 3.29 -28.52 22.05
CA GLY A 971 3.71 -28.85 23.42
C GLY A 971 5.22 -28.92 23.67
N ARG A 972 6.07 -28.91 22.62
CA ARG A 972 7.53 -29.01 22.74
C ARG A 972 8.18 -27.62 22.81
N PRO A 973 9.16 -27.38 23.69
CA PRO A 973 9.90 -26.12 23.71
C PRO A 973 10.54 -25.80 22.36
N TRP A 974 10.39 -24.56 21.92
CA TRP A 974 10.97 -24.02 20.70
C TRP A 974 11.86 -22.82 21.04
N ASN A 975 13.15 -22.92 20.73
CA ASN A 975 14.15 -21.90 21.09
C ASN A 975 14.73 -21.16 19.88
N SER A 976 14.16 -21.38 18.69
CA SER A 976 14.50 -20.71 17.44
C SER A 976 13.50 -19.57 17.18
N THR A 977 13.96 -18.48 16.57
CA THR A 977 13.11 -17.40 16.06
C THR A 977 12.66 -17.67 14.62
N ALA A 978 13.04 -18.79 14.01
CA ALA A 978 12.51 -19.24 12.72
C ALA A 978 11.52 -20.40 12.93
N LEU A 979 10.36 -20.34 12.26
CA LEU A 979 9.32 -21.35 12.20
C LEU A 979 9.22 -21.93 10.78
N PRO A 980 9.48 -23.23 10.57
CA PRO A 980 9.36 -23.84 9.25
C PRO A 980 7.92 -23.81 8.72
N HIS A 981 7.73 -23.53 7.43
CA HIS A 981 6.40 -23.53 6.81
C HIS A 981 5.69 -24.87 6.96
N GLN A 982 6.40 -25.98 6.76
CA GLN A 982 5.81 -27.32 6.91
C GLN A 982 5.27 -27.59 8.32
N LEU A 983 5.79 -26.89 9.33
CA LEU A 983 5.29 -27.00 10.69
C LEU A 983 3.94 -26.28 10.83
N LEU A 984 3.80 -25.09 10.24
CA LEU A 984 2.57 -24.30 10.27
C LEU A 984 1.50 -24.91 9.36
N ALA A 985 1.86 -25.31 8.14
CA ALA A 985 0.93 -25.83 7.13
C ALA A 985 0.32 -27.20 7.49
N ARG A 986 0.88 -27.92 8.46
CA ARG A 986 0.30 -29.17 9.00
C ARG A 986 -0.73 -28.93 10.11
N GLY A 987 -0.97 -27.68 10.48
CA GLY A 987 -1.74 -27.31 11.66
C GLY A 987 -1.00 -27.64 12.96
N GLY A 988 -1.67 -27.40 14.08
CA GLY A 988 -1.13 -27.61 15.42
C GLY A 988 -1.24 -26.37 16.30
N THR A 989 -0.37 -26.27 17.30
CA THR A 989 -0.42 -25.23 18.33
C THR A 989 0.91 -24.49 18.47
N LEU A 990 0.84 -23.16 18.53
CA LEU A 990 1.93 -22.27 18.94
C LEU A 990 1.53 -21.64 20.28
N ASP A 991 2.12 -22.08 21.38
CA ASP A 991 1.82 -21.56 22.72
C ASP A 991 2.89 -20.55 23.15
N PHE A 992 2.54 -19.27 23.11
CA PHE A 992 3.37 -18.16 23.52
C PHE A 992 3.18 -17.85 25.01
N ALA A 993 4.24 -17.98 25.79
CA ALA A 993 4.30 -17.44 27.15
C ALA A 993 4.66 -15.95 27.07
N MET A 994 3.69 -15.06 27.30
CA MET A 994 3.90 -13.60 27.26
C MET A 994 4.30 -13.02 28.63
N GLY A 995 5.05 -11.91 28.61
CA GLY A 995 5.47 -11.14 29.78
C GLY A 995 5.75 -9.67 29.46
N ASP A 996 5.91 -8.85 30.49
CA ASP A 996 6.05 -7.38 30.42
C ASP A 996 7.51 -6.90 30.33
N ARG A 997 8.47 -7.83 30.37
CA ARG A 997 9.91 -7.54 30.26
C ARG A 997 10.60 -8.44 29.23
N PRO A 998 11.66 -7.95 28.58
CA PRO A 998 12.51 -8.78 27.72
C PRO A 998 12.98 -10.07 28.40
N SER A 999 13.11 -11.15 27.62
CA SER A 999 13.59 -12.45 28.09
C SER A 999 14.82 -12.92 27.28
N ALA A 1000 15.46 -14.01 27.72
CA ALA A 1000 16.57 -14.65 27.01
C ALA A 1000 16.12 -15.62 25.90
N TRP A 1001 14.81 -15.75 25.65
CA TRP A 1001 14.27 -16.63 24.60
C TRP A 1001 14.78 -16.19 23.21
N GLY A 1002 15.15 -17.15 22.36
CA GLY A 1002 15.57 -16.88 20.98
C GLY A 1002 16.95 -16.21 20.80
N THR A 1003 17.77 -16.14 21.85
CA THR A 1003 19.07 -15.41 21.82
C THR A 1003 20.28 -16.27 21.44
N GLY A 1004 20.10 -17.59 21.38
CA GLY A 1004 21.18 -18.55 21.15
C GLY A 1004 21.93 -18.37 19.82
N ALA A 1005 23.11 -18.97 19.71
CA ALA A 1005 23.97 -18.89 18.51
C ALA A 1005 23.33 -19.51 17.25
N HIS A 1006 22.39 -20.45 17.43
CA HIS A 1006 21.67 -21.14 16.37
C HIS A 1006 20.17 -20.85 16.38
N ALA A 1007 19.74 -19.80 17.09
CA ALA A 1007 18.33 -19.44 17.20
C ALA A 1007 17.84 -18.57 16.05
N ALA A 1008 18.74 -17.90 15.32
CA ALA A 1008 18.40 -16.97 14.26
C ALA A 1008 17.76 -17.63 13.04
N PRO A 1009 17.05 -16.85 12.18
CA PRO A 1009 16.60 -17.31 10.88
C PRO A 1009 17.74 -17.83 10.01
N THR A 1010 17.39 -18.59 8.99
CA THR A 1010 18.37 -19.12 8.05
C THR A 1010 19.08 -18.02 7.27
N SER A 1011 20.27 -18.37 6.78
CA SER A 1011 21.16 -17.50 6.04
C SER A 1011 21.95 -18.33 5.04
N ILE A 1012 22.33 -17.78 3.89
CA ILE A 1012 23.27 -18.44 2.97
C ILE A 1012 24.59 -18.72 3.70
N THR A 1013 25.17 -17.68 4.29
CA THR A 1013 26.41 -17.72 5.07
C THR A 1013 26.22 -18.48 6.38
N LYS A 1014 27.15 -19.40 6.66
CA LYS A 1014 27.10 -20.29 7.84
C LYS A 1014 28.20 -20.02 8.86
N ASP A 1015 29.16 -19.16 8.56
CA ASP A 1015 30.28 -18.82 9.43
C ASP A 1015 30.28 -17.32 9.79
N SER A 1016 31.34 -16.86 10.44
CA SER A 1016 31.46 -15.47 10.90
C SER A 1016 32.33 -14.61 9.96
N HIS A 1017 32.57 -15.06 8.72
CA HIS A 1017 33.32 -14.32 7.72
C HIS A 1017 32.38 -13.56 6.80
N VAL A 1018 32.86 -12.43 6.27
CA VAL A 1018 32.13 -11.72 5.21
C VAL A 1018 32.07 -12.64 3.99
N PRO A 1019 30.89 -12.78 3.35
CA PRO A 1019 30.75 -13.64 2.17
C PRO A 1019 31.77 -13.28 1.10
N ALA A 1020 32.32 -14.31 0.47
CA ALA A 1020 33.21 -14.18 -0.68
C ALA A 1020 32.58 -14.95 -1.86
N PRO A 1021 31.67 -14.32 -2.63
CA PRO A 1021 31.11 -14.98 -3.81
C PRO A 1021 32.21 -15.29 -4.84
N PRO A 1022 31.98 -16.27 -5.73
CA PRO A 1022 32.82 -16.53 -6.89
C PRO A 1022 33.17 -15.26 -7.65
N GLN A 1023 34.43 -15.19 -8.09
CA GLN A 1023 34.97 -14.06 -8.84
C GLN A 1023 35.18 -14.49 -10.29
N ASP A 1024 34.75 -13.65 -11.22
CA ASP A 1024 35.30 -13.71 -12.57
C ASP A 1024 36.78 -13.34 -12.51
N VAL A 1025 37.62 -14.19 -13.11
CA VAL A 1025 39.06 -14.01 -13.18
C VAL A 1025 39.53 -13.65 -14.58
N THR A 1026 38.62 -13.53 -15.55
CA THR A 1026 38.95 -12.95 -16.86
C THR A 1026 39.29 -11.47 -16.71
N ALA A 1027 40.19 -11.00 -17.57
CA ALA A 1027 40.60 -9.61 -17.59
C ALA A 1027 40.24 -9.04 -18.96
N PRO A 1028 39.58 -7.87 -19.03
CA PRO A 1028 39.29 -7.23 -20.31
C PRO A 1028 40.57 -6.94 -21.06
N ASP A 1029 40.70 -7.50 -22.26
CA ASP A 1029 41.81 -7.28 -23.19
C ASP A 1029 41.42 -6.38 -24.37
N GLY A 1030 40.16 -5.94 -24.41
CA GLY A 1030 39.56 -5.14 -25.48
C GLY A 1030 38.95 -5.96 -26.62
N GLY A 1031 39.00 -7.29 -26.54
CA GLY A 1031 38.31 -8.20 -27.45
C GLY A 1031 36.85 -8.46 -27.03
N PRO A 1032 35.94 -8.76 -27.97
CA PRO A 1032 34.52 -8.92 -27.68
C PRO A 1032 34.18 -9.96 -26.61
N LEU A 1033 34.96 -11.04 -26.48
CA LEU A 1033 34.62 -12.18 -25.62
C LEU A 1033 34.88 -11.97 -24.12
N VAL A 1034 35.52 -10.86 -23.73
CA VAL A 1034 35.88 -10.56 -22.34
C VAL A 1034 35.74 -9.06 -22.02
N ASP A 1035 34.88 -8.34 -22.75
CA ASP A 1035 34.73 -6.88 -22.63
C ASP A 1035 33.65 -6.46 -21.62
N ASN A 1036 33.05 -7.41 -20.90
CA ASN A 1036 31.95 -7.25 -19.95
C ASN A 1036 30.67 -6.68 -20.59
N THR A 1037 30.36 -7.02 -21.84
CA THR A 1037 29.07 -6.68 -22.43
C THR A 1037 28.47 -7.78 -23.30
N SER A 1038 27.14 -7.87 -23.32
CA SER A 1038 26.41 -8.74 -24.24
C SER A 1038 26.12 -8.08 -25.60
N ASP A 1039 26.61 -6.86 -25.84
CA ASP A 1039 26.34 -6.08 -27.05
C ASP A 1039 27.35 -6.33 -28.18
N THR A 1040 28.54 -6.83 -27.85
CA THR A 1040 29.58 -7.22 -28.81
C THR A 1040 29.55 -8.73 -29.03
N ALA A 1041 30.25 -9.21 -30.06
CA ALA A 1041 30.31 -10.63 -30.38
C ALA A 1041 31.54 -10.98 -31.22
N ALA A 1042 32.01 -12.21 -31.11
CA ALA A 1042 33.05 -12.78 -31.96
C ALA A 1042 32.76 -14.23 -32.34
N GLU A 1043 33.25 -14.64 -33.52
CA GLU A 1043 33.26 -16.04 -33.93
C GLU A 1043 34.22 -16.86 -33.06
N LEU A 1044 33.79 -18.03 -32.64
CA LEU A 1044 34.54 -18.94 -31.79
C LEU A 1044 35.41 -19.85 -32.67
N THR A 1045 36.74 -19.78 -32.49
CA THR A 1045 37.72 -20.62 -33.21
C THR A 1045 38.67 -21.31 -32.24
N ASP A 1046 39.62 -20.57 -31.68
CA ASP A 1046 40.39 -20.88 -30.47
C ASP A 1046 40.29 -19.60 -29.64
N ALA A 1047 39.47 -19.60 -28.59
CA ALA A 1047 39.30 -18.44 -27.71
C ALA A 1047 40.20 -18.58 -26.47
N PRO A 1048 41.48 -18.17 -26.53
CA PRO A 1048 42.37 -18.21 -25.40
C PRO A 1048 41.96 -17.14 -24.37
N VAL A 1049 42.05 -17.51 -23.09
CA VAL A 1049 41.84 -16.63 -21.95
C VAL A 1049 43.04 -16.75 -21.03
N ASP A 1050 43.89 -15.73 -21.05
CA ASP A 1050 45.12 -15.68 -20.27
C ASP A 1050 44.89 -15.03 -18.91
N LEU A 1051 45.15 -15.78 -17.84
CA LEU A 1051 45.05 -15.30 -16.48
C LEU A 1051 46.37 -14.69 -16.00
N THR A 1052 46.26 -13.71 -15.11
CA THR A 1052 47.43 -13.05 -14.48
C THR A 1052 48.28 -14.00 -13.64
N ARG A 1053 47.69 -15.07 -13.11
CA ARG A 1053 48.36 -16.11 -12.32
C ARG A 1053 47.65 -17.46 -12.45
N PRO A 1054 48.35 -18.59 -12.19
CA PRO A 1054 47.69 -19.89 -12.07
C PRO A 1054 46.52 -19.82 -11.10
N THR A 1055 45.35 -20.19 -11.60
CA THR A 1055 44.09 -20.09 -10.89
C THR A 1055 43.26 -21.32 -11.16
N GLN A 1056 42.65 -21.90 -10.12
CA GLN A 1056 41.69 -22.99 -10.27
C GLN A 1056 40.31 -22.42 -10.61
N VAL A 1057 39.86 -22.65 -11.84
CA VAL A 1057 38.52 -22.28 -12.29
C VAL A 1057 37.56 -23.43 -11.96
N THR A 1058 36.40 -23.11 -11.38
CA THR A 1058 35.42 -24.11 -10.93
C THR A 1058 34.19 -24.20 -11.84
N SER A 1059 33.91 -23.12 -12.56
CA SER A 1059 32.82 -23.03 -13.53
C SER A 1059 33.13 -21.92 -14.53
N TYR A 1060 32.43 -21.90 -15.66
CA TYR A 1060 32.53 -20.83 -16.64
C TYR A 1060 31.12 -20.44 -17.12
N THR A 1061 30.97 -19.22 -17.60
CA THR A 1061 29.75 -18.77 -18.28
C THR A 1061 30.05 -18.56 -19.76
N LEU A 1062 29.04 -18.82 -20.60
CA LEU A 1062 29.05 -18.43 -22.00
C LEU A 1062 27.80 -17.60 -22.27
N THR A 1063 27.95 -16.48 -22.96
CA THR A 1063 26.83 -15.65 -23.39
C THR A 1063 26.67 -15.75 -24.90
N SER A 1064 25.52 -16.23 -25.38
CA SER A 1064 25.23 -16.29 -26.82
C SER A 1064 25.10 -14.88 -27.40
N ALA A 1065 25.60 -14.62 -28.61
CA ALA A 1065 25.24 -13.40 -29.34
C ALA A 1065 23.81 -13.50 -29.92
N ASP A 1066 23.59 -14.57 -30.69
CA ASP A 1066 22.31 -15.00 -31.25
C ASP A 1066 22.15 -16.49 -30.95
N HIS A 1067 20.99 -16.88 -30.40
CA HIS A 1067 20.73 -18.26 -30.00
C HIS A 1067 20.83 -19.26 -31.15
N ALA A 1068 20.54 -18.86 -32.38
CA ALA A 1068 20.58 -19.70 -33.57
C ALA A 1068 22.01 -19.95 -34.08
N THR A 1069 22.97 -19.09 -33.70
CA THR A 1069 24.39 -19.20 -34.09
C THR A 1069 25.31 -19.52 -32.92
N ALA A 1070 24.75 -19.75 -31.72
CA ALA A 1070 25.53 -20.14 -30.56
C ALA A 1070 26.14 -21.55 -30.74
N PRO A 1071 27.35 -21.81 -30.20
CA PRO A 1071 27.97 -23.12 -30.32
C PRO A 1071 27.15 -24.19 -29.60
N ALA A 1072 27.04 -25.39 -30.20
CA ALA A 1072 26.31 -26.53 -29.64
C ALA A 1072 27.22 -27.55 -28.92
N GLY A 1073 28.54 -27.43 -29.08
CA GLY A 1073 29.52 -28.29 -28.42
C GLY A 1073 30.90 -27.65 -28.38
N TRP A 1074 31.65 -27.91 -27.31
CA TRP A 1074 32.97 -27.33 -27.08
C TRP A 1074 33.76 -28.09 -26.00
N THR A 1075 35.07 -27.88 -25.97
CA THR A 1075 35.99 -28.37 -24.95
C THR A 1075 36.66 -27.19 -24.25
N LEU A 1076 36.58 -27.16 -22.91
CA LEU A 1076 37.38 -26.23 -22.11
C LEU A 1076 38.71 -26.92 -21.73
N GLU A 1077 39.81 -26.28 -22.07
CA GLU A 1077 41.16 -26.76 -21.78
C GLU A 1077 41.94 -25.78 -20.91
N GLY A 1078 42.85 -26.32 -20.08
CA GLY A 1078 43.80 -25.54 -19.28
C GLY A 1078 45.24 -25.93 -19.58
N SER A 1079 46.15 -24.96 -19.57
CA SER A 1079 47.58 -25.15 -19.79
C SER A 1079 48.43 -24.32 -18.81
N PRO A 1080 49.52 -24.90 -18.25
CA PRO A 1080 50.47 -24.15 -17.44
C PRO A 1080 51.44 -23.31 -18.29
N ASP A 1081 51.70 -23.70 -19.54
CA ASP A 1081 52.73 -23.13 -20.42
C ASP A 1081 52.20 -22.61 -21.77
N GLY A 1082 50.89 -22.71 -22.02
CA GLY A 1082 50.23 -22.34 -23.28
C GLY A 1082 50.51 -23.29 -24.44
N LYS A 1083 51.24 -24.39 -24.20
CA LYS A 1083 51.66 -25.36 -25.22
C LYS A 1083 51.05 -26.73 -24.99
N ARG A 1084 51.01 -27.19 -23.74
CA ARG A 1084 50.43 -28.48 -23.33
C ARG A 1084 49.07 -28.26 -22.69
N TRP A 1085 48.03 -28.66 -23.38
CA TRP A 1085 46.64 -28.46 -22.99
C TRP A 1085 46.07 -29.71 -22.32
N THR A 1086 45.33 -29.51 -21.23
CA THR A 1086 44.61 -30.54 -20.50
C THR A 1086 43.12 -30.25 -20.59
N ARG A 1087 42.32 -31.20 -21.08
CA ARG A 1087 40.86 -31.10 -21.07
C ARG A 1087 40.32 -31.06 -19.63
N LEU A 1088 39.54 -30.04 -19.32
CA LEU A 1088 38.92 -29.83 -18.00
C LEU A 1088 37.43 -30.12 -18.03
N ASP A 1089 36.76 -29.72 -19.11
CA ASP A 1089 35.35 -29.97 -19.36
C ASP A 1089 35.08 -30.16 -20.86
N HIS A 1090 33.97 -30.80 -21.19
CA HIS A 1090 33.46 -30.88 -22.56
C HIS A 1090 31.95 -30.96 -22.53
N ARG A 1091 31.33 -30.22 -23.44
CA ARG A 1091 29.88 -30.14 -23.59
C ARG A 1091 29.51 -30.44 -25.02
N ASP A 1092 28.41 -31.15 -25.20
CA ASP A 1092 27.83 -31.51 -26.48
C ASP A 1092 26.29 -31.36 -26.42
N ALA A 1093 25.68 -31.15 -27.58
CA ALA A 1093 24.23 -30.96 -27.72
C ALA A 1093 23.62 -29.87 -26.80
N GLU A 1094 24.40 -28.83 -26.50
CA GLU A 1094 23.95 -27.67 -25.76
C GLU A 1094 23.17 -26.72 -26.65
N SER A 1095 22.23 -25.97 -26.08
CA SER A 1095 21.48 -24.93 -26.80
C SER A 1095 21.23 -23.69 -25.95
N PHE A 1096 21.10 -22.55 -26.61
CA PHE A 1096 20.67 -21.31 -25.98
C PHE A 1096 19.22 -21.09 -26.37
N THR A 1097 18.38 -20.72 -25.40
CA THR A 1097 16.94 -20.54 -25.63
C THR A 1097 16.63 -19.13 -26.12
N TRP A 1098 17.46 -18.15 -25.77
CA TRP A 1098 17.25 -16.73 -26.09
C TRP A 1098 18.55 -16.09 -26.55
N ASP A 1099 18.43 -15.05 -27.37
CA ASP A 1099 19.57 -14.19 -27.73
C ASP A 1099 20.15 -13.54 -26.48
N ARG A 1100 21.46 -13.29 -26.49
CA ARG A 1100 22.15 -12.63 -25.37
C ARG A 1100 21.92 -13.31 -24.02
N GLN A 1101 21.75 -14.63 -24.04
CA GLN A 1101 21.58 -15.42 -22.83
C GLN A 1101 22.92 -15.85 -22.27
N THR A 1102 23.18 -15.50 -21.01
CA THR A 1102 24.29 -16.05 -20.23
C THR A 1102 23.91 -17.41 -19.63
N ARG A 1103 24.65 -18.47 -19.94
CA ARG A 1103 24.51 -19.81 -19.33
C ARG A 1103 25.77 -20.19 -18.55
N VAL A 1104 25.59 -20.92 -17.46
CA VAL A 1104 26.69 -21.39 -16.60
C VAL A 1104 26.94 -22.88 -16.77
N PHE A 1105 28.21 -23.29 -16.68
CA PHE A 1105 28.65 -24.67 -16.81
C PHE A 1105 29.67 -25.01 -15.71
N GLY A 1106 29.43 -26.09 -14.96
CA GLY A 1106 30.34 -26.55 -13.92
C GLY A 1106 31.50 -27.38 -14.48
N ILE A 1107 32.71 -27.21 -13.96
CA ILE A 1107 33.86 -28.01 -14.37
C ILE A 1107 33.94 -29.25 -13.48
N ALA A 1108 33.83 -30.45 -14.08
CA ALA A 1108 33.82 -31.70 -13.31
C ALA A 1108 35.14 -31.99 -12.59
N ARG A 1109 36.28 -31.60 -13.18
CA ARG A 1109 37.63 -31.80 -12.64
C ARG A 1109 38.45 -30.52 -12.75
N PRO A 1110 38.21 -29.54 -11.86
CA PRO A 1110 38.88 -28.25 -11.94
C PRO A 1110 40.37 -28.39 -11.61
N GLY A 1111 41.24 -27.81 -12.44
CA GLY A 1111 42.67 -27.72 -12.19
C GLY A 1111 43.15 -26.27 -12.19
N SER A 1112 44.37 -26.02 -11.71
CA SER A 1112 44.95 -24.67 -11.63
C SER A 1112 45.87 -24.40 -12.82
N TYR A 1113 45.46 -23.49 -13.70
CA TYR A 1113 46.17 -23.15 -14.92
C TYR A 1113 46.30 -21.64 -15.09
N ARG A 1114 47.29 -21.23 -15.89
CA ARG A 1114 47.48 -19.82 -16.28
C ARG A 1114 46.76 -19.52 -17.60
N HIS A 1115 46.79 -20.46 -18.53
CA HIS A 1115 46.20 -20.33 -19.85
C HIS A 1115 44.97 -21.22 -19.90
N TYR A 1116 43.83 -20.65 -20.29
CA TYR A 1116 42.62 -21.40 -20.60
C TYR A 1116 42.27 -21.18 -22.07
N ARG A 1117 41.55 -22.11 -22.68
CA ARG A 1117 40.91 -21.86 -23.97
C ARG A 1117 39.62 -22.64 -24.13
N LEU A 1118 38.69 -22.05 -24.87
CA LEU A 1118 37.47 -22.70 -25.32
C LEU A 1118 37.64 -23.11 -26.78
N VAL A 1119 37.61 -24.42 -27.05
CA VAL A 1119 37.73 -24.98 -28.40
C VAL A 1119 36.35 -25.49 -28.82
N PRO A 1120 35.65 -24.86 -29.78
CA PRO A 1120 34.36 -25.32 -30.23
C PRO A 1120 34.48 -26.54 -31.15
N ASP A 1121 33.45 -27.38 -31.15
CA ASP A 1121 33.38 -28.54 -32.04
C ASP A 1121 32.98 -28.14 -33.48
N GLY A 1122 32.49 -26.91 -33.68
CA GLY A 1122 32.05 -26.34 -34.96
C GLY A 1122 31.93 -24.81 -34.91
N PRO A 1123 31.49 -24.16 -35.99
CA PRO A 1123 31.32 -22.70 -36.00
C PRO A 1123 30.27 -22.27 -34.98
N GLY A 1124 30.50 -21.14 -34.33
CA GLY A 1124 29.53 -20.50 -33.45
C GLY A 1124 29.99 -19.12 -33.02
N THR A 1125 29.06 -18.31 -32.53
CA THR A 1125 29.32 -16.93 -32.10
C THR A 1125 28.94 -16.76 -30.64
N LEU A 1126 29.82 -16.14 -29.86
CA LEU A 1126 29.57 -15.76 -28.48
C LEU A 1126 29.74 -14.25 -28.31
N ALA A 1127 29.01 -13.72 -27.33
CA ALA A 1127 29.17 -12.37 -26.83
C ALA A 1127 30.27 -12.35 -25.75
N GLU A 1128 30.20 -13.19 -24.74
CA GLU A 1128 31.11 -13.13 -23.58
C GLU A 1128 31.48 -14.54 -23.06
N ILE A 1129 32.67 -14.69 -22.49
CA ILE A 1129 33.18 -15.86 -21.75
C ILE A 1129 33.72 -15.40 -20.39
N GLU A 1130 33.16 -15.90 -19.28
CA GLU A 1130 33.74 -15.68 -17.94
C GLU A 1130 34.28 -16.98 -17.36
N LEU A 1131 35.40 -16.89 -16.65
CA LEU A 1131 36.00 -18.00 -15.91
C LEU A 1131 35.84 -17.71 -14.42
N LEU A 1132 35.05 -18.52 -13.74
CA LEU A 1132 34.67 -18.27 -12.35
C LEU A 1132 35.50 -19.11 -11.39
N ARG A 1133 36.15 -18.43 -10.43
CA ARG A 1133 36.85 -19.05 -9.31
C ARG A 1133 36.02 -18.92 -8.04
N THR A 1134 35.84 -20.04 -7.34
CA THR A 1134 35.41 -20.03 -5.93
C THR A 1134 36.61 -19.69 -5.03
N PRO A 1135 36.54 -18.65 -4.17
CA PRO A 1135 37.67 -18.20 -3.35
C PRO A 1135 38.20 -19.20 -2.32
#